data_AF-G1UWR3-F1
#
_entry.id   AF-G1UWR3-F1
#
_cell.length_a   1.000
_cell.length_b   1.000
_cell.length_c   1.000
_cell.angle_alpha   90.00
_cell.angle_beta   90.00
_cell.angle_gamma   90.00
#
_symmetry.space_group_name_H-M   'P 1'
#
loop_
_entity.id
_entity.type
_entity.pdbx_description
1 polymer ?
#
loop_
_entity_poly.entity_id
_entity_poly.type
_entity_poly.pdbx_seq_one_letter_code
_entity_poly.pdbx_strand_id
1 'polypeptide(L)'
;MLYAHSLPDQPVSLWQSLEQHLRKSAQRAETFGRAFGAGDWAALAARLHDLGKASPEFQAYISGQGGRRRIDHSTAGARLLLRHWKTRGKEGEHMALWLAYCIAGHHGGLPDLGDGASDAGSLRSRLDPSYAVPDYSAGLDLATPVDIPQPGALPFPFRLSREHAAFSVSFFVRMLFSCLTDADFLDTEHFYAPENRQQRDRWPSLDTLCERLHDFLSAQGFLLATSGDSPIVAARKEILQHCLNAAALPPGAFTLTVPTGGGKTLSSLAFALEHARRHHLDRIILAAPYTSIIEQNARVLRDALGADAVLEHHSNYVHPVEQAAADQTGESDALQGAAALPFRLAAENWAAPVIVTTAVQFFESLFSSRPSRCRKLHNMTRSVVILDEAQMLPVPLLEPSVLALRELTEHYGASLVLCTATQPALRRDGPLKNGFAKNSLRELIPAPRMAELFKTFTAHRRLTISQPGKLSDEELARRLLREHQVLCIVNSRAQARAAYESLERDDDAHFHLSARMTPRHRLLVLDTIRQRLRRGLPCRVASTSLIECGVDISFPCVYRVRCGLDSVAQAAGRCNRSGELPSGSLHVYTPERPVSRAQADLYLRARFFSQVAEKHADILAPEAVEAYFSELYGFADLDAKHLLKTLREKNRRFAVPHIFDFRTMDALYQLIPEDTAPVIVTHGVNDGGDLAEKSHALVRRLETEYPPHRLTLRLLQGFSVQVYPYELERLRAAGNLERLHGCFDVLRNGAGYDPKLGLLVDDPTRQTPEDCLF
;
A
#
# COMPACT_ATOMS: atom_id res chain seq x y z
N MET A 1 41.42 19.69 0.48
CA MET A 1 40.13 19.45 -0.21
C MET A 1 39.41 18.34 0.53
N LEU A 2 38.12 18.51 0.81
CA LEU A 2 37.29 17.54 1.54
C LEU A 2 36.41 16.76 0.56
N TYR A 3 36.21 15.47 0.79
CA TYR A 3 35.46 14.58 -0.11
C TYR A 3 34.23 13.96 0.57
N ALA A 4 33.15 13.78 -0.19
CA ALA A 4 31.93 13.11 0.26
C ALA A 4 31.85 11.65 -0.19
N HIS A 5 32.30 11.37 -1.42
CA HIS A 5 32.25 10.06 -2.07
C HIS A 5 33.57 9.77 -2.79
N SER A 6 34.02 8.51 -2.76
CA SER A 6 35.24 8.05 -3.42
C SER A 6 34.92 7.00 -4.46
N LEU A 7 35.77 6.90 -5.49
CA LEU A 7 35.74 5.82 -6.46
C LEU A 7 36.93 4.91 -6.14
N PRO A 8 36.70 3.66 -5.71
CA PRO A 8 37.76 2.68 -5.54
C PRO A 8 38.58 2.56 -6.82
N ASP A 9 39.91 2.46 -6.68
CA ASP A 9 40.85 2.25 -7.78
C ASP A 9 40.93 3.37 -8.83
N GLN A 10 40.31 4.53 -8.57
CA GLN A 10 40.36 5.73 -9.40
C GLN A 10 41.12 6.87 -8.69
N PRO A 11 41.78 7.77 -9.44
CA PRO A 11 42.50 8.88 -8.86
C PRO A 11 41.56 9.81 -8.08
N VAL A 12 42.08 10.39 -6.99
CA VAL A 12 41.35 11.31 -6.09
C VAL A 12 40.76 12.52 -6.84
N SER A 13 41.33 12.91 -7.98
CA SER A 13 40.77 13.95 -8.86
C SER A 13 39.39 13.63 -9.42
N LEU A 14 38.98 12.36 -9.41
CA LEU A 14 37.65 11.90 -9.83
C LEU A 14 36.69 11.72 -8.66
N TRP A 15 37.15 11.92 -7.42
CA TRP A 15 36.28 11.83 -6.24
C TRP A 15 35.36 13.04 -6.14
N GLN A 16 34.19 12.86 -5.54
CA GLN A 16 33.26 13.96 -5.36
C GLN A 16 33.65 14.78 -4.14
N SER A 17 33.87 16.08 -4.34
CA SER A 17 34.12 17.00 -3.23
C SER A 17 32.88 17.13 -2.34
N LEU A 18 33.10 17.34 -1.04
CA LEU A 18 32.02 17.55 -0.08
C LEU A 18 31.16 18.77 -0.44
N GLU A 19 31.80 19.86 -0.87
CA GLU A 19 31.12 21.07 -1.35
C GLU A 19 30.18 20.76 -2.53
N GLN A 20 30.66 20.00 -3.52
CA GLN A 20 29.87 19.65 -4.70
C GLN A 20 28.66 18.80 -4.32
N HIS A 21 28.84 17.81 -3.44
CA HIS A 21 27.76 16.97 -2.94
C HIS A 21 26.70 17.77 -2.19
N LEU A 22 27.10 18.56 -1.18
CA LEU A 22 26.17 19.39 -0.40
C LEU A 22 25.39 20.37 -1.30
N ARG A 23 26.05 21.00 -2.28
CA ARG A 23 25.42 21.92 -3.22
C ARG A 23 24.42 21.21 -4.14
N LYS A 24 24.77 20.08 -4.74
CA LYS A 24 23.88 19.34 -5.64
C LYS A 24 22.68 18.74 -4.90
N SER A 25 22.91 18.17 -3.73
CA SER A 25 21.84 17.67 -2.85
C SER A 25 20.90 18.80 -2.43
N ALA A 26 21.43 19.97 -2.06
CA ALA A 26 20.61 21.14 -1.73
C ALA A 26 19.74 21.62 -2.91
N GLN A 27 20.31 21.78 -4.11
CA GLN A 27 19.57 22.20 -5.30
C GLN A 27 18.43 21.23 -5.66
N ARG A 28 18.69 19.93 -5.52
CA ARG A 28 17.70 18.90 -5.79
C ARG A 28 16.59 18.87 -4.73
N ALA A 29 16.96 18.92 -3.44
CA ALA A 29 16.01 18.99 -2.34
C ALA A 29 15.14 20.25 -2.42
N GLU A 30 15.73 21.39 -2.80
CA GLU A 30 15.00 22.64 -3.05
C GLU A 30 13.92 22.45 -4.12
N THR A 31 14.30 21.82 -5.25
CA THR A 31 13.38 21.56 -6.36
C THR A 31 12.19 20.72 -5.90
N PHE A 32 12.43 19.68 -5.09
CA PHE A 32 11.36 18.87 -4.51
C PHE A 32 10.48 19.67 -3.54
N GLY A 33 11.11 20.47 -2.67
CA GLY A 33 10.42 21.30 -1.67
C GLY A 33 9.54 22.40 -2.28
N ARG A 34 9.90 22.93 -3.46
CA ARG A 34 9.14 23.99 -4.14
C ARG A 34 7.69 23.58 -4.46
N ALA A 35 7.43 22.29 -4.69
CA ALA A 35 6.08 21.78 -5.00
C ALA A 35 5.05 22.08 -3.90
N PHE A 36 5.50 22.28 -2.65
CA PHE A 36 4.66 22.60 -1.49
C PHE A 36 5.18 23.82 -0.71
N GLY A 37 5.91 24.72 -1.37
CA GLY A 37 6.35 26.00 -0.79
C GLY A 37 7.47 25.90 0.25
N ALA A 38 8.23 24.80 0.28
CA ALA A 38 9.25 24.54 1.29
C ALA A 38 10.66 24.32 0.69
N GLY A 39 10.93 24.91 -0.48
CA GLY A 39 12.21 24.77 -1.18
C GLY A 39 13.39 25.12 -0.29
N ASP A 40 13.37 26.31 0.32
CA ASP A 40 14.48 26.79 1.16
C ASP A 40 14.68 25.93 2.44
N TRP A 41 13.59 25.41 3.01
CA TRP A 41 13.65 24.47 4.13
C TRP A 41 14.38 23.18 3.74
N ALA A 42 14.01 22.60 2.59
CA ALA A 42 14.59 21.36 2.09
C ALA A 42 16.06 21.56 1.67
N ALA A 43 16.37 22.69 1.02
CA ALA A 43 17.72 23.09 0.65
C ALA A 43 18.63 23.22 1.88
N LEU A 44 18.15 23.87 2.94
CA LEU A 44 18.91 24.05 4.19
C LEU A 44 19.20 22.71 4.88
N ALA A 45 18.20 21.82 4.97
CA ALA A 45 18.41 20.45 5.47
C ALA A 45 19.52 19.73 4.69
N ALA A 46 19.45 19.74 3.36
CA ALA A 46 20.42 19.07 2.48
C ALA A 46 21.80 19.73 2.47
N ARG A 47 21.91 21.04 2.64
CA ARG A 47 23.21 21.71 2.74
C ARG A 47 23.97 21.33 4.01
N LEU A 48 23.26 20.98 5.08
CA LEU A 48 23.85 20.70 6.39
C LEU A 48 23.98 19.19 6.69
N HIS A 49 23.32 18.32 5.93
CA HIS A 49 23.13 16.93 6.34
C HIS A 49 24.43 16.15 6.58
N ASP A 50 25.44 16.44 5.75
CA ASP A 50 26.69 15.70 5.66
C ASP A 50 27.91 16.48 6.17
N LEU A 51 27.70 17.58 6.89
CA LEU A 51 28.78 18.46 7.35
C LEU A 51 29.84 17.70 8.17
N GLY A 52 29.45 16.64 8.90
CA GLY A 52 30.37 15.84 9.69
C GLY A 52 31.35 15.00 8.86
N LYS A 53 31.15 14.86 7.54
CA LYS A 53 32.13 14.27 6.63
C LYS A 53 33.42 15.09 6.54
N ALA A 54 33.39 16.36 6.94
CA ALA A 54 34.58 17.20 7.04
C ALA A 54 35.57 16.78 8.14
N SER A 55 35.23 15.80 8.96
CA SER A 55 36.10 15.33 10.04
C SER A 55 37.33 14.56 9.56
N PRO A 56 38.49 14.70 10.23
CA PRO A 56 39.68 13.93 9.91
C PRO A 56 39.43 12.43 9.89
N GLU A 57 38.62 11.93 10.82
CA GLU A 57 38.26 10.51 10.91
C GLU A 57 37.50 10.05 9.66
N PHE A 58 36.52 10.83 9.19
CA PHE A 58 35.77 10.49 7.98
C PHE A 58 36.64 10.57 6.72
N GLN A 59 37.49 11.60 6.61
CA GLN A 59 38.42 11.74 5.49
C GLN A 59 39.47 10.61 5.45
N ALA A 60 39.92 10.12 6.61
CA ALA A 60 40.77 8.93 6.70
C ALA A 60 40.01 7.66 6.28
N TYR A 61 38.75 7.51 6.72
CA TYR A 61 37.90 6.38 6.33
C TYR A 61 37.66 6.31 4.82
N ILE A 62 37.25 7.43 4.20
CA ILE A 62 36.92 7.45 2.76
C ILE A 62 38.15 7.26 1.87
N SER A 63 39.34 7.59 2.38
CA SER A 63 40.62 7.37 1.70
C SER A 63 41.22 5.97 1.93
N GLY A 64 40.54 5.09 2.65
CA GLY A 64 41.00 3.74 2.95
C GLY A 64 42.11 3.68 4.01
N GLN A 65 42.50 4.82 4.59
CA GLN A 65 43.50 4.92 5.66
C GLN A 65 42.91 4.69 7.07
N GLY A 66 41.58 4.76 7.20
CA GLY A 66 40.84 4.53 8.43
C GLY A 66 40.30 3.10 8.56
N GLY A 67 40.08 2.65 9.81
CA GLY A 67 39.42 1.38 10.07
C GLY A 67 37.95 1.36 9.63
N ARG A 68 37.36 0.16 9.49
CA ARG A 68 35.94 -0.06 9.11
C ARG A 68 34.92 0.32 10.22
N ARG A 69 35.21 1.31 11.05
CA ARG A 69 34.32 1.76 12.12
C ARG A 69 33.27 2.73 11.56
N ARG A 70 32.04 2.63 12.05
CA ARG A 70 30.99 3.62 11.74
C ARG A 70 31.34 4.97 12.38
N ILE A 71 31.47 6.00 11.54
CA ILE A 71 31.75 7.37 11.95
C ILE A 71 30.46 8.18 11.86
N ASP A 72 30.06 8.81 12.96
CA ASP A 72 28.90 9.71 12.93
C ASP A 72 29.27 11.02 12.23
N HIS A 73 28.71 11.21 11.04
CA HIS A 73 28.82 12.44 10.26
C HIS A 73 27.49 13.22 10.21
N SER A 74 26.41 12.61 10.68
CA SER A 74 25.04 13.09 10.51
C SER A 74 24.57 14.03 11.64
N THR A 75 25.23 14.01 12.80
CA THR A 75 24.88 14.89 13.93
C THR A 75 25.42 16.31 13.79
N ALA A 76 26.53 16.51 13.08
CA ALA A 76 27.26 17.79 13.02
C ALA A 76 26.39 18.96 12.55
N GLY A 77 25.75 18.83 11.39
CA GLY A 77 24.90 19.88 10.82
C GLY A 77 23.68 20.21 11.69
N ALA A 78 23.07 19.19 12.31
CA ALA A 78 21.94 19.38 13.23
C ALA A 78 22.35 20.20 14.47
N ARG A 79 23.53 19.93 15.05
CA ARG A 79 24.06 20.69 16.20
C ARG A 79 24.43 22.12 15.81
N LEU A 80 25.02 22.32 14.63
CA LEU A 80 25.35 23.66 14.12
C LEU A 80 24.09 24.52 13.98
N LEU A 81 23.06 23.98 13.32
CA LEU A 81 21.78 24.67 13.15
C LEU A 81 21.12 25.01 14.49
N LEU A 82 21.03 24.03 15.39
CA LEU A 82 20.44 24.22 16.70
C LEU A 82 21.15 25.31 17.49
N ARG A 83 22.50 25.30 17.52
CA ARG A 83 23.30 26.33 18.20
C ARG A 83 22.99 27.72 17.63
N HIS A 84 22.89 27.85 16.31
CA HIS A 84 22.64 29.13 15.67
C HIS A 84 21.23 29.66 15.98
N TRP A 85 20.19 28.85 15.72
CA TRP A 85 18.79 29.28 15.86
C TRP A 85 18.32 29.40 17.31
N LYS A 86 18.94 28.66 18.24
CA LYS A 86 18.66 28.82 19.68
C LYS A 86 18.97 30.24 20.19
N THR A 87 19.90 30.95 19.57
CA THR A 87 20.17 32.37 19.89
C THR A 87 19.00 33.30 19.56
N ARG A 88 18.02 32.82 18.79
CA ARG A 88 16.80 33.55 18.41
C ARG A 88 15.59 33.18 19.28
N GLY A 89 15.82 32.56 20.43
CA GLY A 89 14.78 32.22 21.40
C GLY A 89 14.14 30.85 21.18
N LYS A 90 13.08 30.56 21.94
CA LYS A 90 12.43 29.24 21.96
C LYS A 90 11.80 28.84 20.64
N GLU A 91 11.25 29.80 19.91
CA GLU A 91 10.70 29.56 18.57
C GLU A 91 11.79 29.07 17.60
N GLY A 92 12.94 29.77 17.54
CA GLY A 92 14.09 29.33 16.74
C GLY A 92 14.62 27.96 17.17
N GLU A 93 14.70 27.69 18.48
CA GLU A 93 15.09 26.37 19.00
C GLU A 93 14.15 25.26 18.51
N HIS A 94 12.83 25.47 18.59
CA HIS A 94 11.83 24.48 18.17
C HIS A 94 11.81 24.27 16.65
N MET A 95 11.94 25.34 15.86
CA MET A 95 12.03 25.25 14.40
C MET A 95 13.32 24.54 13.95
N ALA A 96 14.43 24.73 14.67
CA ALA A 96 15.68 24.03 14.39
C ALA A 96 15.54 22.52 14.59
N LEU A 97 14.72 22.09 15.57
CA LEU A 97 14.46 20.67 15.79
C LEU A 97 13.79 20.01 14.58
N TRP A 98 12.93 20.71 13.84
CA TRP A 98 12.28 20.17 12.62
C TRP A 98 13.30 19.70 11.59
N LEU A 99 14.32 20.52 11.33
CA LEU A 99 15.41 20.18 10.43
C LEU A 99 16.42 19.22 11.07
N ALA A 100 16.64 19.31 12.39
CA ALA A 100 17.53 18.40 13.11
C ALA A 100 17.06 16.94 13.03
N TYR A 101 15.75 16.68 13.10
CA TYR A 101 15.19 15.34 12.85
C TYR A 101 15.63 14.80 11.48
N CYS A 102 15.54 15.64 10.45
CA CYS A 102 15.88 15.27 9.09
C CYS A 102 17.38 15.02 8.94
N ILE A 103 18.19 15.99 9.36
CA ILE A 103 19.67 15.98 9.25
C ILE A 103 20.25 14.81 10.04
N ALA A 104 19.90 14.66 11.31
CA ALA A 104 20.42 13.56 12.11
C ALA A 104 19.93 12.19 11.60
N GLY A 105 18.71 12.14 11.04
CA GLY A 105 18.05 10.92 10.61
C GLY A 105 18.38 10.42 9.19
N HIS A 106 19.09 11.18 8.34
CA HIS A 106 19.12 10.91 6.90
C HIS A 106 19.59 9.50 6.48
N HIS A 107 20.46 8.85 7.27
CA HIS A 107 20.79 7.43 7.09
C HIS A 107 20.06 6.47 8.03
N GLY A 108 19.82 6.89 9.29
CA GLY A 108 19.28 6.01 10.35
C GLY A 108 17.76 6.01 10.49
N GLY A 109 17.07 6.78 9.65
CA GLY A 109 15.66 7.12 9.80
C GLY A 109 15.41 8.25 10.79
N LEU A 110 14.23 8.86 10.68
CA LEU A 110 13.74 9.89 11.60
C LEU A 110 13.72 9.32 13.04
N PRO A 111 14.49 9.91 13.97
CA PRO A 111 14.53 9.42 15.35
C PRO A 111 13.29 9.87 16.14
N ASP A 112 13.12 9.28 17.32
CA ASP A 112 12.26 9.86 18.35
C ASP A 112 12.98 11.04 19.03
N LEU A 113 12.23 11.96 19.65
CA LEU A 113 12.88 13.08 20.36
C LEU A 113 13.75 12.56 21.51
N GLY A 114 13.22 11.56 22.23
CA GLY A 114 13.76 11.04 23.49
C GLY A 114 13.56 11.98 24.67
N ASP A 115 13.88 11.49 25.87
CA ASP A 115 13.81 12.25 27.11
C ASP A 115 15.14 12.98 27.46
N GLY A 116 16.28 12.51 26.95
CA GLY A 116 17.59 13.13 27.16
C GLY A 116 18.76 12.19 26.88
N ALA A 117 19.89 12.43 27.55
CA ALA A 117 21.15 11.69 27.36
C ALA A 117 21.07 10.19 27.71
N SER A 118 20.08 9.77 28.52
CA SER A 118 19.82 8.38 28.90
C SER A 118 19.21 7.53 27.77
N ASP A 119 18.60 8.15 26.76
CA ASP A 119 17.95 7.46 25.64
C ASP A 119 18.89 7.39 24.43
N ALA A 120 19.78 6.40 24.45
CA ALA A 120 20.82 6.21 23.45
C ALA A 120 20.22 6.05 22.04
N GLY A 121 20.52 6.99 21.15
CA GLY A 121 20.05 6.98 19.76
C GLY A 121 18.81 7.85 19.48
N SER A 122 18.29 8.55 20.49
CA SER A 122 17.30 9.63 20.33
C SER A 122 17.90 10.91 19.76
N LEU A 123 17.05 11.81 19.26
CA LEU A 123 17.51 13.11 18.76
C LEU A 123 18.13 13.95 19.87
N ARG A 124 17.51 14.04 21.05
CA ARG A 124 18.05 14.83 22.17
C ARG A 124 19.40 14.33 22.65
N SER A 125 19.57 13.01 22.78
CA SER A 125 20.86 12.41 23.14
C SER A 125 21.95 12.86 22.16
N ARG A 126 21.69 12.83 20.85
CA ARG A 126 22.66 13.25 19.82
C ARG A 126 22.95 14.75 19.79
N LEU A 127 21.96 15.57 20.14
CA LEU A 127 22.11 17.02 20.17
C LEU A 127 22.78 17.53 21.46
N ASP A 128 22.88 16.69 22.48
CA ASP A 128 23.49 17.04 23.77
C ASP A 128 24.97 17.47 23.62
N PRO A 129 25.43 18.50 24.35
CA PRO A 129 26.83 18.89 24.41
C PRO A 129 27.81 17.75 24.65
N SER A 130 27.46 16.80 25.53
CA SER A 130 28.27 15.65 25.94
C SER A 130 28.34 14.53 24.91
N TYR A 131 27.44 14.50 23.91
CA TYR A 131 27.52 13.54 22.83
C TYR A 131 28.74 13.82 21.95
N ALA A 132 29.64 12.84 21.86
CA ALA A 132 30.85 12.94 21.08
C ALA A 132 30.53 12.98 19.59
N VAL A 133 30.85 14.10 18.95
CA VAL A 133 30.79 14.27 17.49
C VAL A 133 32.21 14.55 17.01
N PRO A 134 32.71 13.85 15.96
CA PRO A 134 34.01 14.14 15.36
C PRO A 134 34.18 15.62 15.03
N ASP A 135 35.41 16.13 15.11
CA ASP A 135 35.66 17.54 14.81
C ASP A 135 35.39 17.84 13.33
N TYR A 136 34.40 18.68 13.05
CA TYR A 136 33.99 19.09 11.70
C TYR A 136 34.36 20.54 11.39
N SER A 137 35.25 21.15 12.19
CA SER A 137 35.70 22.53 12.05
C SER A 137 36.15 22.90 10.63
N ALA A 138 36.86 21.98 9.95
CA ALA A 138 37.32 22.14 8.57
C ALA A 138 36.18 22.31 7.53
N GLY A 139 34.95 21.93 7.88
CA GLY A 139 33.76 22.07 7.03
C GLY A 139 32.97 23.35 7.25
N LEU A 140 33.29 24.16 8.26
CA LEU A 140 32.49 25.35 8.61
C LEU A 140 32.45 26.39 7.49
N ASP A 141 33.48 26.47 6.66
CA ASP A 141 33.51 27.36 5.48
C ASP A 141 32.49 26.95 4.41
N LEU A 142 32.04 25.69 4.39
CA LEU A 142 30.99 25.19 3.47
C LEU A 142 29.58 25.56 3.96
N ALA A 143 29.44 25.89 5.24
CA ALA A 143 28.19 26.19 5.92
C ALA A 143 28.37 27.36 6.89
N THR A 144 28.78 28.52 6.35
CA THR A 144 29.08 29.68 7.20
C THR A 144 27.82 30.14 7.95
N PRO A 145 27.93 30.77 9.13
CA PRO A 145 26.76 31.32 9.80
C PRO A 145 25.97 32.35 8.98
N VAL A 146 26.60 32.99 7.99
CA VAL A 146 25.95 33.93 7.06
C VAL A 146 25.04 33.18 6.07
N ASP A 147 25.39 31.94 5.75
CA ASP A 147 24.65 31.06 4.86
C ASP A 147 23.43 30.37 5.50
N ILE A 148 23.36 30.37 6.84
CA ILE A 148 22.23 29.80 7.57
C ILE A 148 21.19 30.92 7.73
N PRO A 149 20.05 30.86 7.00
CA PRO A 149 19.03 31.89 7.10
C PRO A 149 18.48 31.96 8.54
N GLN A 150 18.03 33.14 8.94
CA GLN A 150 17.34 33.30 10.21
C GLN A 150 16.00 32.56 10.18
N PRO A 151 15.49 32.03 11.31
CA PRO A 151 14.23 31.29 11.35
C PRO A 151 13.06 32.04 10.67
N GLY A 152 12.95 33.36 10.91
CA GLY A 152 11.90 34.20 10.33
C GLY A 152 12.00 34.42 8.81
N ALA A 153 13.14 34.11 8.19
CA ALA A 153 13.30 34.13 6.73
C ALA A 153 12.78 32.84 6.08
N LEU A 154 12.46 31.81 6.87
CA LEU A 154 11.87 30.56 6.44
C LEU A 154 10.43 30.48 6.95
N PRO A 155 9.47 31.12 6.25
CA PRO A 155 8.08 31.03 6.66
C PRO A 155 7.62 29.58 6.54
N PHE A 156 6.73 29.17 7.44
CA PHE A 156 6.07 27.90 7.34
C PHE A 156 5.03 27.95 6.20
N PRO A 157 4.98 26.95 5.29
CA PRO A 157 4.32 27.11 3.99
C PRO A 157 2.79 27.17 4.03
N PHE A 158 2.17 26.74 5.13
CA PHE A 158 0.72 26.69 5.27
C PHE A 158 0.23 27.20 6.63
N ARG A 159 -1.07 27.53 6.73
CA ARG A 159 -1.65 28.00 7.99
C ARG A 159 -1.89 26.81 8.93
N LEU A 160 -1.31 26.87 10.13
CA LEU A 160 -1.50 25.83 11.14
C LEU A 160 -2.79 26.07 11.93
N SER A 161 -3.71 25.11 11.88
CA SER A 161 -4.82 25.07 12.83
C SER A 161 -4.29 24.65 14.21
N ARG A 162 -4.73 25.28 15.30
CA ARG A 162 -4.27 24.91 16.65
C ARG A 162 -4.56 23.44 16.99
N GLU A 163 -5.64 22.89 16.44
CA GLU A 163 -6.10 21.52 16.68
C GLU A 163 -5.21 20.46 16.01
N HIS A 164 -4.70 20.75 14.81
CA HIS A 164 -3.92 19.81 14.00
C HIS A 164 -2.45 20.21 13.83
N ALA A 165 -2.02 21.33 14.41
CA ALA A 165 -0.67 21.87 14.25
C ALA A 165 0.44 20.84 14.47
N ALA A 166 0.34 20.03 15.53
CA ALA A 166 1.35 19.01 15.81
C ALA A 166 1.40 17.92 14.73
N PHE A 167 0.25 17.52 14.19
CA PHE A 167 0.20 16.57 13.08
C PHE A 167 0.80 17.17 11.81
N SER A 168 0.34 18.36 11.41
CA SER A 168 0.77 19.00 10.17
C SER A 168 2.27 19.33 10.18
N VAL A 169 2.83 19.76 11.33
CA VAL A 169 4.29 19.94 11.47
C VAL A 169 5.02 18.59 11.45
N SER A 170 4.52 17.55 12.10
CA SER A 170 5.15 16.21 12.02
C SER A 170 5.17 15.68 10.58
N PHE A 171 4.10 15.91 9.84
CA PHE A 171 3.97 15.53 8.43
C PHE A 171 4.93 16.33 7.56
N PHE A 172 5.01 17.64 7.78
CA PHE A 172 5.97 18.53 7.14
C PHE A 172 7.42 18.07 7.33
N VAL A 173 7.81 17.68 8.55
CA VAL A 173 9.14 17.13 8.84
C VAL A 173 9.39 15.85 8.02
N ARG A 174 8.41 14.95 7.88
CA ARG A 174 8.55 13.77 6.99
C ARG A 174 8.69 14.15 5.52
N MET A 175 8.00 15.20 5.07
CA MET A 175 8.09 15.70 3.69
C MET A 175 9.46 16.33 3.40
N LEU A 176 10.01 17.11 4.34
CA LEU A 176 11.39 17.61 4.25
C LEU A 176 12.41 16.47 4.27
N PHE A 177 12.20 15.48 5.13
CA PHE A 177 13.02 14.29 5.20
C PHE A 177 13.00 13.50 3.87
N SER A 178 11.82 13.39 3.24
CA SER A 178 11.68 12.81 1.91
C SER A 178 12.51 13.55 0.86
N CYS A 179 12.43 14.89 0.84
CA CYS A 179 13.20 15.73 -0.08
C CYS A 179 14.71 15.55 0.14
N LEU A 180 15.16 15.61 1.39
CA LEU A 180 16.57 15.43 1.77
C LEU A 180 17.09 14.05 1.35
N THR A 181 16.42 13.00 1.79
CA THR A 181 16.88 11.62 1.57
C THR A 181 16.85 11.26 0.09
N ASP A 182 15.81 11.61 -0.65
CA ASP A 182 15.82 11.31 -2.09
C ASP A 182 16.88 12.14 -2.83
N ALA A 183 17.12 13.38 -2.40
CA ALA A 183 18.15 14.21 -3.02
C ALA A 183 19.57 13.64 -2.82
N ASP A 184 19.89 13.22 -1.60
CA ASP A 184 21.17 12.57 -1.26
C ASP A 184 21.36 11.26 -2.03
N PHE A 185 20.34 10.40 -2.06
CA PHE A 185 20.40 9.13 -2.79
C PHE A 185 20.57 9.35 -4.30
N LEU A 186 19.87 10.31 -4.90
CA LEU A 186 19.96 10.59 -6.33
C LEU A 186 21.29 11.26 -6.72
N ASP A 187 21.86 12.11 -5.86
CA ASP A 187 23.21 12.66 -6.12
C ASP A 187 24.28 11.56 -6.02
N THR A 188 24.19 10.72 -4.99
CA THR A 188 25.06 9.57 -4.79
C THR A 188 24.94 8.57 -5.96
N GLU A 189 23.73 8.25 -6.40
CA GLU A 189 23.51 7.41 -7.59
C GLU A 189 24.12 8.05 -8.83
N HIS A 190 23.93 9.35 -9.05
CA HIS A 190 24.47 10.03 -10.21
C HIS A 190 26.01 10.02 -10.24
N PHE A 191 26.65 10.00 -9.06
CA PHE A 191 28.10 9.87 -8.95
C PHE A 191 28.60 8.45 -9.30
N TYR A 192 27.95 7.41 -8.77
CA TYR A 192 28.40 6.02 -8.95
C TYR A 192 27.90 5.34 -10.23
N ALA A 193 26.72 5.73 -10.73
CA ALA A 193 26.05 5.13 -11.88
C ALA A 193 25.36 6.21 -12.73
N PRO A 194 26.11 7.14 -13.36
CA PRO A 194 25.57 8.26 -14.12
C PRO A 194 24.62 7.84 -15.26
N GLU A 195 24.79 6.64 -15.81
CA GLU A 195 23.94 6.04 -16.84
C GLU A 195 22.49 5.81 -16.38
N ASN A 196 22.25 5.64 -15.07
CA ASN A 196 20.90 5.46 -14.51
C ASN A 196 20.02 6.69 -14.74
N ARG A 197 20.61 7.88 -14.93
CA ARG A 197 19.88 9.11 -15.21
C ARG A 197 18.99 8.99 -16.45
N GLN A 198 19.52 8.39 -17.52
CA GLN A 198 18.78 8.20 -18.77
C GLN A 198 17.63 7.19 -18.63
N GLN A 199 17.63 6.37 -17.58
CA GLN A 199 16.57 5.39 -17.29
C GLN A 199 15.42 6.02 -16.50
N ARG A 200 15.70 7.06 -15.69
CA ARG A 200 14.69 7.74 -14.87
C ARG A 200 13.77 8.67 -15.69
N ASP A 201 14.24 9.17 -16.84
CA ASP A 201 13.53 10.16 -17.67
C ASP A 201 12.71 9.55 -18.83
N ARG A 202 12.40 8.24 -18.79
CA ARG A 202 11.78 7.51 -19.91
C ARG A 202 10.24 7.49 -19.94
N TRP A 203 9.59 8.24 -19.07
CA TRP A 203 8.14 8.15 -18.90
C TRP A 203 7.38 9.04 -19.89
N PRO A 204 6.25 8.55 -20.45
CA PRO A 204 5.38 9.40 -21.27
C PRO A 204 4.80 10.56 -20.45
N SER A 205 4.56 11.70 -21.12
CA SER A 205 3.91 12.86 -20.49
C SER A 205 2.43 12.57 -20.18
N LEU A 206 1.86 13.28 -19.20
CA LEU A 206 0.42 13.16 -18.91
C LEU A 206 -0.46 13.50 -20.12
N ASP A 207 -0.05 14.43 -20.98
CA ASP A 207 -0.76 14.74 -22.23
C ASP A 207 -0.80 13.53 -23.16
N THR A 208 0.36 12.85 -23.35
CA THR A 208 0.44 11.61 -24.12
C THR A 208 -0.47 10.54 -23.53
N LEU A 209 -0.54 10.44 -22.20
CA LEU A 209 -1.40 9.46 -21.52
C LEU A 209 -2.89 9.78 -21.67
N CYS A 210 -3.26 11.06 -21.69
CA CYS A 210 -4.64 11.49 -21.96
C CYS A 210 -5.06 11.10 -23.39
N GLU A 211 -4.18 11.31 -24.38
CA GLU A 211 -4.41 10.91 -25.77
C GLU A 211 -4.58 9.39 -25.89
N ARG A 212 -3.64 8.60 -25.33
CA ARG A 212 -3.71 7.14 -25.33
C ARG A 212 -5.02 6.62 -24.69
N LEU A 213 -5.41 7.20 -23.54
CA LEU A 213 -6.67 6.84 -22.90
C LEU A 213 -7.88 7.20 -23.78
N HIS A 214 -7.88 8.40 -24.38
CA HIS A 214 -8.96 8.82 -25.27
C HIS A 214 -9.13 7.86 -26.45
N ASP A 215 -8.04 7.50 -27.11
CA ASP A 215 -8.04 6.56 -28.23
C ASP A 215 -8.53 5.18 -27.80
N PHE A 216 -8.08 4.69 -26.64
CA PHE A 216 -8.57 3.45 -26.07
C PHE A 216 -10.08 3.49 -25.79
N LEU A 217 -10.58 4.53 -25.12
CA LEU A 217 -12.00 4.68 -24.81
C LEU A 217 -12.85 4.83 -26.07
N SER A 218 -12.34 5.51 -27.10
CA SER A 218 -12.97 5.66 -28.41
C SER A 218 -13.07 4.32 -29.14
N ALA A 219 -11.95 3.58 -29.22
CA ALA A 219 -11.89 2.26 -29.87
C ALA A 219 -12.79 1.22 -29.20
N GLN A 220 -12.94 1.28 -27.86
CA GLN A 220 -13.87 0.43 -27.11
C GLN A 220 -15.33 0.93 -27.17
N GLY A 221 -15.60 2.06 -27.84
CA GLY A 221 -16.94 2.63 -27.97
C GLY A 221 -17.52 3.15 -26.65
N PHE A 222 -16.70 3.51 -25.67
CA PHE A 222 -17.14 3.95 -24.34
C PHE A 222 -17.50 5.44 -24.27
N LEU A 223 -17.11 6.25 -25.26
CA LEU A 223 -17.33 7.69 -25.23
C LEU A 223 -18.76 8.13 -25.60
N LEU A 224 -19.47 7.35 -26.41
CA LEU A 224 -20.79 7.74 -26.94
C LEU A 224 -21.83 6.65 -26.66
N ALA A 225 -22.96 7.05 -26.08
CA ALA A 225 -24.11 6.18 -25.93
C ALA A 225 -24.76 5.90 -27.29
N THR A 226 -25.16 4.66 -27.53
CA THR A 226 -25.84 4.23 -28.77
C THR A 226 -27.19 3.63 -28.45
N SER A 227 -28.13 3.67 -29.40
CA SER A 227 -29.48 3.09 -29.23
C SER A 227 -29.48 1.58 -29.05
N GLY A 228 -28.38 0.89 -29.38
CA GLY A 228 -28.19 -0.54 -29.15
C GLY A 228 -27.56 -0.91 -27.81
N ASP A 229 -27.19 0.08 -26.98
CA ASP A 229 -26.56 -0.19 -25.69
C ASP A 229 -27.54 -0.85 -24.72
N SER A 230 -27.09 -1.89 -24.02
CA SER A 230 -27.85 -2.40 -22.88
C SER A 230 -27.91 -1.35 -21.76
N PRO A 231 -28.91 -1.40 -20.85
CA PRO A 231 -29.02 -0.45 -19.75
C PRO A 231 -27.73 -0.32 -18.91
N ILE A 232 -26.97 -1.41 -18.74
CA ILE A 232 -25.68 -1.39 -18.03
C ILE A 232 -24.59 -0.72 -18.83
N VAL A 233 -24.51 -0.97 -20.14
CA VAL A 233 -23.51 -0.33 -20.99
C VAL A 233 -23.78 1.18 -21.02
N ALA A 234 -25.03 1.59 -21.22
CA ALA A 234 -25.42 3.00 -21.16
C ALA A 234 -25.08 3.64 -19.80
N ALA A 235 -25.38 2.96 -18.68
CA ALA A 235 -25.05 3.43 -17.35
C ALA A 235 -23.52 3.59 -17.11
N ARG A 236 -22.70 2.67 -17.63
CA ARG A 236 -21.23 2.78 -17.57
C ARG A 236 -20.71 3.99 -18.34
N LYS A 237 -21.25 4.25 -19.52
CA LYS A 237 -20.90 5.43 -20.34
C LYS A 237 -21.33 6.73 -19.66
N GLU A 238 -22.51 6.74 -19.03
CA GLU A 238 -22.97 7.88 -18.23
C GLU A 238 -22.04 8.18 -17.05
N ILE A 239 -21.62 7.15 -16.30
CA ILE A 239 -20.65 7.28 -15.19
C ILE A 239 -19.33 7.88 -15.71
N LEU A 240 -18.80 7.36 -16.82
CA LEU A 240 -17.58 7.87 -17.43
C LEU A 240 -17.73 9.36 -17.82
N GLN A 241 -18.86 9.75 -18.42
CA GLN A 241 -19.10 11.13 -18.81
C GLN A 241 -19.20 12.07 -17.60
N HIS A 242 -19.84 11.65 -16.51
CA HIS A 242 -19.85 12.41 -15.26
C HIS A 242 -18.44 12.65 -14.74
N CYS A 243 -17.59 11.61 -14.72
CA CYS A 243 -16.19 11.72 -14.34
C CYS A 243 -15.41 12.71 -15.23
N LEU A 244 -15.53 12.61 -16.56
CA LEU A 244 -14.84 13.53 -17.49
C LEU A 244 -15.30 14.98 -17.31
N ASN A 245 -16.60 15.22 -17.10
CA ASN A 245 -17.12 16.56 -16.86
C ASN A 245 -16.63 17.13 -15.52
N ALA A 246 -16.60 16.31 -14.48
CA ALA A 246 -16.17 16.70 -13.14
C ALA A 246 -14.66 17.00 -13.05
N ALA A 247 -13.85 16.55 -14.01
CA ALA A 247 -12.42 16.82 -14.05
C ALA A 247 -12.07 18.33 -14.09
N ALA A 248 -13.03 19.18 -14.49
CA ALA A 248 -12.89 20.64 -14.48
C ALA A 248 -13.01 21.28 -13.08
N LEU A 249 -13.52 20.55 -12.09
CA LEU A 249 -13.70 21.05 -10.73
C LEU A 249 -12.34 21.36 -10.10
N PRO A 250 -12.21 22.39 -9.23
CA PRO A 250 -10.96 22.72 -8.58
C PRO A 250 -10.35 21.52 -7.82
N PRO A 251 -9.01 21.43 -7.66
CA PRO A 251 -8.37 20.40 -6.85
C PRO A 251 -8.95 20.26 -5.45
N GLY A 252 -8.87 19.06 -4.87
CA GLY A 252 -9.39 18.76 -3.54
C GLY A 252 -9.86 17.31 -3.41
N ALA A 253 -10.78 17.05 -2.49
CA ALA A 253 -11.26 15.69 -2.23
C ALA A 253 -12.59 15.41 -2.94
N PHE A 254 -12.68 14.21 -3.50
CA PHE A 254 -13.79 13.73 -4.30
C PHE A 254 -14.21 12.33 -3.86
N THR A 255 -15.48 12.00 -4.05
CA THR A 255 -16.01 10.65 -3.92
C THR A 255 -16.51 10.18 -5.28
N LEU A 256 -16.26 8.91 -5.59
CA LEU A 256 -16.82 8.21 -6.74
C LEU A 256 -17.59 6.99 -6.22
N THR A 257 -18.89 7.20 -6.03
CA THR A 257 -19.80 6.20 -5.49
C THR A 257 -20.51 5.47 -6.62
N VAL A 258 -20.02 4.27 -6.93
CA VAL A 258 -20.43 3.53 -8.13
C VAL A 258 -20.73 2.07 -7.79
N PRO A 259 -21.86 1.51 -8.26
CA PRO A 259 -22.20 0.11 -8.01
C PRO A 259 -21.12 -0.83 -8.55
N THR A 260 -20.96 -2.00 -7.92
CA THR A 260 -19.99 -3.00 -8.37
C THR A 260 -20.18 -3.31 -9.87
N GLY A 261 -19.09 -3.34 -10.64
CA GLY A 261 -19.18 -3.53 -12.10
C GLY A 261 -19.59 -2.28 -12.90
N GLY A 262 -19.74 -1.11 -12.28
CA GLY A 262 -20.02 0.16 -12.96
C GLY A 262 -18.83 0.84 -13.66
N GLY A 263 -17.71 0.14 -13.84
CA GLY A 263 -16.55 0.69 -14.57
C GLY A 263 -15.70 1.67 -13.76
N LYS A 264 -15.58 1.46 -12.43
CA LYS A 264 -14.83 2.31 -11.50
C LYS A 264 -13.39 2.60 -11.95
N THR A 265 -12.64 1.58 -12.37
CA THR A 265 -11.22 1.71 -12.72
C THR A 265 -11.01 2.69 -13.87
N LEU A 266 -11.67 2.48 -15.02
CA LEU A 266 -11.52 3.37 -16.18
C LEU A 266 -12.12 4.76 -15.94
N SER A 267 -13.24 4.86 -15.23
CA SER A 267 -13.90 6.15 -14.98
C SER A 267 -13.12 7.02 -14.00
N SER A 268 -12.55 6.43 -12.95
CA SER A 268 -11.67 7.15 -12.00
C SER A 268 -10.34 7.54 -12.65
N LEU A 269 -9.77 6.68 -13.50
CA LEU A 269 -8.58 7.00 -14.28
C LEU A 269 -8.84 8.15 -15.27
N ALA A 270 -9.98 8.13 -15.97
CA ALA A 270 -10.37 9.19 -16.90
C ALA A 270 -10.53 10.54 -16.21
N PHE A 271 -11.20 10.56 -15.05
CA PHE A 271 -11.22 11.75 -14.20
C PHE A 271 -9.80 12.18 -13.82
N ALA A 272 -8.97 11.25 -13.31
CA ALA A 272 -7.66 11.57 -12.76
C ALA A 272 -6.70 12.14 -13.81
N LEU A 273 -6.63 11.55 -15.01
CA LEU A 273 -5.79 12.04 -16.10
C LEU A 273 -6.25 13.43 -16.58
N GLU A 274 -7.55 13.59 -16.85
CA GLU A 274 -8.07 14.86 -17.35
C GLU A 274 -7.98 15.97 -16.28
N HIS A 275 -8.21 15.64 -15.01
CA HIS A 275 -8.06 16.57 -13.90
C HIS A 275 -6.59 16.95 -13.70
N ALA A 276 -5.67 15.99 -13.77
CA ALA A 276 -4.24 16.26 -13.67
C ALA A 276 -3.75 17.16 -14.80
N ARG A 277 -4.20 16.90 -16.04
CA ARG A 277 -3.89 17.73 -17.21
C ARG A 277 -4.37 19.17 -17.05
N ARG A 278 -5.63 19.35 -16.63
CA ARG A 278 -6.25 20.69 -16.45
C ARG A 278 -5.63 21.52 -15.34
N HIS A 279 -5.17 20.88 -14.28
CA HIS A 279 -4.64 21.56 -13.10
C HIS A 279 -3.11 21.48 -12.97
N HIS A 280 -2.43 20.99 -14.02
CA HIS A 280 -0.98 20.83 -14.05
C HIS A 280 -0.44 20.04 -12.84
N LEU A 281 -1.11 18.93 -12.53
CA LEU A 281 -0.67 17.96 -11.54
C LEU A 281 0.36 17.03 -12.17
N ASP A 282 1.17 16.37 -11.34
CA ASP A 282 2.39 15.70 -11.81
C ASP A 282 2.17 14.22 -12.11
N ARG A 283 1.24 13.56 -11.42
CA ARG A 283 1.04 12.11 -11.52
C ARG A 283 -0.27 11.60 -10.92
N ILE A 284 -0.52 10.31 -11.12
CA ILE A 284 -1.66 9.56 -10.60
C ILE A 284 -1.15 8.40 -9.73
N ILE A 285 -1.73 8.24 -8.55
CA ILE A 285 -1.41 7.16 -7.60
C ILE A 285 -2.70 6.41 -7.29
N LEU A 286 -2.83 5.19 -7.78
CA LEU A 286 -3.92 4.27 -7.46
C LEU A 286 -3.51 3.34 -6.33
N ALA A 287 -4.15 3.48 -5.17
CA ALA A 287 -3.96 2.61 -4.02
C ALA A 287 -5.19 1.71 -3.83
N ALA A 288 -4.97 0.39 -3.73
CA ALA A 288 -6.03 -0.59 -3.47
C ALA A 288 -5.65 -1.55 -2.32
N PRO A 289 -6.62 -2.11 -1.57
CA PRO A 289 -6.34 -2.93 -0.38
C PRO A 289 -5.80 -4.34 -0.70
N TYR A 290 -6.22 -4.94 -1.82
CA TYR A 290 -5.89 -6.32 -2.17
C TYR A 290 -4.98 -6.38 -3.39
N THR A 291 -3.97 -7.26 -3.36
CA THR A 291 -3.06 -7.47 -4.49
C THR A 291 -3.78 -7.96 -5.74
N SER A 292 -4.85 -8.75 -5.60
CA SER A 292 -5.69 -9.18 -6.73
C SER A 292 -6.33 -8.00 -7.47
N ILE A 293 -6.80 -6.98 -6.74
CA ILE A 293 -7.32 -5.75 -7.34
C ILE A 293 -6.20 -4.98 -8.05
N ILE A 294 -5.02 -4.92 -7.43
CA ILE A 294 -3.86 -4.22 -7.99
C ILE A 294 -3.43 -4.83 -9.31
N GLU A 295 -3.23 -6.15 -9.36
CA GLU A 295 -2.84 -6.88 -10.56
C GLU A 295 -3.87 -6.69 -11.69
N GLN A 296 -5.16 -6.74 -11.34
CA GLN A 296 -6.26 -6.47 -12.28
C GLN A 296 -6.24 -5.02 -12.79
N ASN A 297 -6.17 -4.03 -11.90
CA ASN A 297 -6.17 -2.62 -12.26
C ASN A 297 -4.92 -2.27 -13.07
N ALA A 298 -3.74 -2.78 -12.70
CA ALA A 298 -2.50 -2.56 -13.43
C ALA A 298 -2.56 -3.13 -14.85
N ARG A 299 -3.18 -4.31 -15.06
CA ARG A 299 -3.42 -4.85 -16.41
C ARG A 299 -4.32 -3.89 -17.23
N VAL A 300 -5.47 -3.51 -16.69
CA VAL A 300 -6.41 -2.59 -17.38
C VAL A 300 -5.74 -1.26 -17.74
N LEU A 301 -4.94 -0.70 -16.81
CA LEU A 301 -4.21 0.54 -17.04
C LEU A 301 -3.12 0.37 -18.11
N ARG A 302 -2.39 -0.75 -18.15
CA ARG A 302 -1.40 -1.02 -19.21
C ARG A 302 -2.06 -1.17 -20.57
N ASP A 303 -3.22 -1.82 -20.64
CA ASP A 303 -3.97 -1.97 -21.89
C ASP A 303 -4.46 -0.60 -22.41
N ALA A 304 -4.83 0.30 -21.50
CA ALA A 304 -5.33 1.64 -21.85
C ALA A 304 -4.23 2.68 -22.12
N LEU A 305 -3.09 2.60 -21.40
CA LEU A 305 -2.06 3.65 -21.38
C LEU A 305 -0.72 3.21 -21.98
N GLY A 306 -0.50 1.92 -22.20
CA GLY A 306 0.79 1.35 -22.57
C GLY A 306 1.58 0.79 -21.38
N ALA A 307 2.37 -0.27 -21.62
CA ALA A 307 3.16 -0.93 -20.59
C ALA A 307 4.30 -0.06 -20.03
N ASP A 308 4.76 0.93 -20.80
CA ASP A 308 5.79 1.91 -20.47
C ASP A 308 5.31 3.03 -19.52
N ALA A 309 4.01 3.10 -19.21
CA ALA A 309 3.42 4.18 -18.42
C ALA A 309 3.11 3.82 -16.95
N VAL A 310 2.98 2.52 -16.65
CA VAL A 310 2.34 2.04 -15.41
C VAL A 310 3.37 1.36 -14.50
N LEU A 311 3.65 1.98 -13.36
CA LEU A 311 4.47 1.38 -12.30
C LEU A 311 3.58 0.60 -11.34
N GLU A 312 3.67 -0.73 -11.38
CA GLU A 312 3.04 -1.61 -10.38
C GLU A 312 4.04 -1.85 -9.23
N HIS A 313 3.64 -1.50 -8.00
CA HIS A 313 4.52 -1.59 -6.82
C HIS A 313 3.80 -2.24 -5.63
N HIS A 314 4.06 -3.52 -5.43
CA HIS A 314 3.70 -4.27 -4.22
C HIS A 314 4.71 -5.40 -3.97
N SER A 315 4.64 -6.05 -2.80
CA SER A 315 5.63 -7.05 -2.37
C SER A 315 5.83 -8.16 -3.40
N ASN A 316 4.72 -8.72 -3.90
CA ASN A 316 4.71 -9.89 -4.78
C ASN A 316 4.97 -9.56 -6.27
N TYR A 317 5.16 -8.29 -6.62
CA TYR A 317 5.30 -7.90 -8.03
C TYR A 317 6.71 -8.22 -8.55
N VAL A 318 6.76 -8.92 -9.68
CA VAL A 318 7.95 -9.11 -10.51
C VAL A 318 7.60 -8.60 -11.90
N HIS A 319 8.45 -7.73 -12.45
CA HIS A 319 8.18 -7.17 -13.77
C HIS A 319 8.17 -8.29 -14.83
N PRO A 320 7.26 -8.31 -15.82
CA PRO A 320 7.15 -9.40 -16.79
C PRO A 320 8.46 -9.75 -17.49
N VAL A 321 9.31 -8.75 -17.76
CA VAL A 321 10.65 -8.97 -18.34
C VAL A 321 11.59 -9.69 -17.38
N GLU A 322 11.55 -9.37 -16.07
CA GLU A 322 12.34 -10.09 -15.06
C GLU A 322 11.80 -11.51 -14.83
N GLN A 323 10.49 -11.71 -14.94
CA GLN A 323 9.87 -13.03 -14.85
C GLN A 323 10.27 -13.91 -16.04
N ALA A 324 10.18 -13.38 -17.26
CA ALA A 324 10.59 -14.09 -18.48
C ALA A 324 12.08 -14.44 -18.46
N ALA A 325 12.93 -13.56 -17.93
CA ALA A 325 14.35 -13.81 -17.71
C ALA A 325 14.59 -14.97 -16.75
N ALA A 326 13.88 -15.00 -15.62
CA ALA A 326 14.02 -16.06 -14.63
C ALA A 326 13.54 -17.43 -15.13
N ASP A 327 12.58 -17.46 -16.05
CA ASP A 327 12.04 -18.68 -16.65
C ASP A 327 12.94 -19.21 -17.80
N GLN A 328 13.85 -18.41 -18.35
CA GLN A 328 14.81 -18.81 -19.39
C GLN A 328 16.20 -19.00 -18.80
N THR A 329 16.56 -20.24 -18.48
CA THR A 329 17.92 -20.60 -18.06
C THR A 329 18.89 -20.50 -19.25
N GLY A 330 19.42 -19.31 -19.58
CA GLY A 330 20.49 -19.26 -20.57
C GLY A 330 20.92 -17.92 -21.18
N GLU A 331 20.16 -16.84 -21.06
CA GLU A 331 20.59 -15.51 -21.58
C GLU A 331 21.12 -14.60 -20.46
N SER A 332 22.07 -13.73 -20.79
CA SER A 332 22.80 -12.91 -19.79
C SER A 332 21.86 -12.03 -18.97
N ASP A 333 21.81 -12.28 -17.65
CA ASP A 333 21.09 -11.50 -16.61
C ASP A 333 21.25 -9.96 -16.77
N ALA A 334 22.36 -9.52 -17.38
CA ALA A 334 22.71 -8.11 -17.57
C ALA A 334 21.81 -7.36 -18.58
N LEU A 335 21.47 -7.95 -19.73
CA LEU A 335 20.72 -7.26 -20.80
C LEU A 335 19.23 -7.11 -20.47
N GLN A 336 18.64 -8.10 -19.80
CA GLN A 336 17.22 -8.13 -19.47
C GLN A 336 16.93 -7.33 -18.17
N GLY A 337 17.88 -7.29 -17.23
CA GLY A 337 17.83 -6.40 -16.07
C GLY A 337 17.78 -4.90 -16.41
N ALA A 338 18.27 -4.52 -17.59
CA ALA A 338 18.24 -3.13 -18.08
C ALA A 338 16.82 -2.66 -18.47
N ALA A 339 15.97 -3.55 -18.99
CA ALA A 339 14.60 -3.20 -19.39
C ALA A 339 13.68 -2.96 -18.18
N ALA A 340 13.90 -3.65 -17.06
CA ALA A 340 13.17 -3.44 -15.80
C ALA A 340 13.78 -2.36 -14.91
N LEU A 341 14.99 -1.88 -15.23
CA LEU A 341 15.71 -0.88 -14.43
C LEU A 341 14.91 0.42 -14.24
N PRO A 342 14.28 1.03 -15.27
CA PRO A 342 13.43 2.23 -15.08
C PRO A 342 12.36 2.04 -14.00
N PHE A 343 11.67 0.89 -13.99
CA PHE A 343 10.63 0.57 -13.03
C PHE A 343 11.19 0.36 -11.62
N ARG A 344 12.33 -0.32 -11.48
CA ARG A 344 13.01 -0.49 -10.19
C ARG A 344 13.43 0.85 -9.59
N LEU A 345 14.05 1.71 -10.41
CA LEU A 345 14.47 3.05 -10.01
C LEU A 345 13.27 3.93 -9.62
N ALA A 346 12.16 3.86 -10.37
CA ALA A 346 10.95 4.60 -10.07
C ALA A 346 10.18 4.04 -8.85
N ALA A 347 10.31 2.75 -8.50
CA ALA A 347 9.70 2.20 -7.29
C ALA A 347 10.27 2.80 -6.00
N GLU A 348 11.54 3.22 -6.02
CA GLU A 348 12.23 3.80 -4.87
C GLU A 348 11.58 5.12 -4.41
N ASN A 349 11.23 5.99 -5.36
CA ASN A 349 10.73 7.33 -5.07
C ASN A 349 9.39 7.67 -5.74
N TRP A 350 8.75 6.73 -6.43
CA TRP A 350 7.51 6.93 -7.19
C TRP A 350 7.59 8.01 -8.27
N ALA A 351 8.67 8.00 -9.05
CA ALA A 351 8.88 8.95 -10.15
C ALA A 351 7.99 8.74 -11.39
N ALA A 352 7.28 7.60 -11.51
CA ALA A 352 6.43 7.30 -12.66
C ALA A 352 5.15 8.16 -12.70
N PRO A 353 4.56 8.44 -13.88
CA PRO A 353 3.36 9.25 -14.03
C PRO A 353 2.09 8.52 -13.54
N VAL A 354 2.06 7.19 -13.60
CA VAL A 354 0.96 6.37 -13.08
C VAL A 354 1.53 5.27 -12.20
N ILE A 355 1.19 5.30 -10.91
CA ILE A 355 1.59 4.31 -9.92
C ILE A 355 0.37 3.51 -9.47
N VAL A 356 0.48 2.19 -9.45
CA VAL A 356 -0.51 1.27 -8.88
C VAL A 356 0.14 0.54 -7.70
N THR A 357 -0.40 0.71 -6.50
CA THR A 357 0.23 0.27 -5.25
C THR A 357 -0.79 -0.25 -4.24
N THR A 358 -0.32 -0.90 -3.19
CA THR A 358 -1.20 -1.29 -2.06
C THR A 358 -1.52 -0.09 -1.17
N ALA A 359 -2.70 -0.14 -0.52
CA ALA A 359 -3.05 0.77 0.56
C ALA A 359 -2.03 0.70 1.70
N VAL A 360 -1.51 -0.50 2.02
CA VAL A 360 -0.42 -0.70 2.99
C VAL A 360 0.80 0.14 2.62
N GLN A 361 1.31 -0.03 1.40
CA GLN A 361 2.48 0.70 0.91
C GLN A 361 2.23 2.22 0.92
N PHE A 362 1.04 2.67 0.54
CA PHE A 362 0.68 4.08 0.52
C PHE A 362 0.66 4.68 1.93
N PHE A 363 -0.15 4.11 2.82
CA PHE A 363 -0.38 4.66 4.14
C PHE A 363 0.82 4.49 5.07
N GLU A 364 1.47 3.33 5.11
CA GLU A 364 2.63 3.13 5.98
C GLU A 364 3.80 4.02 5.56
N SER A 365 3.93 4.35 4.27
CA SER A 365 4.93 5.33 3.84
C SER A 365 4.68 6.72 4.47
N LEU A 366 3.42 7.16 4.58
CA LEU A 366 3.05 8.47 5.16
C LEU A 366 3.40 8.59 6.66
N PHE A 367 3.50 7.47 7.36
CA PHE A 367 3.85 7.41 8.78
C PHE A 367 5.26 6.90 9.06
N SER A 368 5.99 6.48 8.03
CA SER A 368 7.29 5.82 8.22
C SER A 368 8.37 6.77 8.75
N SER A 369 9.35 6.16 9.42
CA SER A 369 10.59 6.81 9.84
C SER A 369 11.77 6.44 8.94
N ARG A 370 11.63 5.42 8.07
CA ARG A 370 12.75 4.82 7.33
C ARG A 370 13.04 5.58 6.03
N PRO A 371 14.32 5.90 5.71
CA PRO A 371 14.67 6.65 4.50
C PRO A 371 14.10 6.01 3.23
N SER A 372 14.25 4.70 3.06
CA SER A 372 13.78 3.95 1.87
C SER A 372 12.27 4.03 1.64
N ARG A 373 11.48 4.17 2.71
CA ARG A 373 10.02 4.35 2.63
C ARG A 373 9.68 5.82 2.38
N CYS A 374 10.36 6.75 3.06
CA CYS A 374 10.10 8.17 2.97
C CYS A 374 10.52 8.81 1.64
N ARG A 375 11.50 8.25 0.89
CA ARG A 375 11.97 8.80 -0.40
C ARG A 375 10.86 9.11 -1.41
N LYS A 376 9.71 8.45 -1.33
CA LYS A 376 8.57 8.65 -2.23
C LYS A 376 7.57 9.74 -1.85
N LEU A 377 7.63 10.27 -0.62
CA LEU A 377 6.55 11.14 -0.09
C LEU A 377 6.45 12.48 -0.82
N HIS A 378 7.57 13.14 -1.13
CA HIS A 378 7.54 14.41 -1.87
C HIS A 378 6.91 14.25 -3.27
N ASN A 379 7.01 13.06 -3.87
CA ASN A 379 6.36 12.74 -5.14
C ASN A 379 4.84 12.49 -5.02
N MET A 380 4.27 12.42 -3.81
CA MET A 380 2.82 12.44 -3.61
C MET A 380 2.23 13.86 -3.69
N THR A 381 3.05 14.90 -3.60
CA THR A 381 2.58 16.28 -3.79
C THR A 381 2.06 16.49 -5.21
N ARG A 382 1.07 17.39 -5.36
CA ARG A 382 0.48 17.72 -6.67
C ARG A 382 0.09 16.48 -7.49
N SER A 383 -0.41 15.43 -6.85
CA SER A 383 -0.82 14.19 -7.51
C SER A 383 -2.33 13.97 -7.41
N VAL A 384 -2.90 13.16 -8.30
CA VAL A 384 -4.24 12.60 -8.11
C VAL A 384 -4.11 11.25 -7.42
N VAL A 385 -4.59 11.14 -6.18
CA VAL A 385 -4.61 9.90 -5.40
C VAL A 385 -5.98 9.26 -5.53
N ILE A 386 -6.06 8.09 -6.16
CA ILE A 386 -7.26 7.26 -6.22
C ILE A 386 -7.14 6.20 -5.13
N LEU A 387 -8.05 6.21 -4.16
CA LEU A 387 -8.16 5.15 -3.16
C LEU A 387 -9.35 4.25 -3.54
N ASP A 388 -9.05 3.07 -4.09
CA ASP A 388 -10.05 2.07 -4.45
C ASP A 388 -10.45 1.24 -3.23
N GLU A 389 -11.74 0.93 -3.13
CA GLU A 389 -12.36 0.27 -1.97
C GLU A 389 -12.04 1.00 -0.65
N ALA A 390 -12.23 2.33 -0.63
CA ALA A 390 -11.91 3.21 0.51
C ALA A 390 -12.54 2.80 1.86
N GLN A 391 -13.62 2.02 1.86
CA GLN A 391 -14.23 1.46 3.07
C GLN A 391 -13.38 0.41 3.79
N MET A 392 -12.36 -0.13 3.12
CA MET A 392 -11.45 -1.14 3.66
C MET A 392 -10.38 -0.54 4.58
N LEU A 393 -10.40 0.78 4.83
CA LEU A 393 -9.53 1.39 5.82
C LEU A 393 -9.77 0.76 7.20
N PRO A 394 -8.71 0.34 7.93
CA PRO A 394 -8.86 -0.32 9.21
C PRO A 394 -9.39 0.67 10.25
N VAL A 395 -10.50 0.31 10.87
CA VAL A 395 -11.19 1.12 11.90
C VAL A 395 -10.23 1.62 13.00
N PRO A 396 -9.31 0.79 13.56
CA PRO A 396 -8.37 1.23 14.60
C PRO A 396 -7.39 2.35 14.19
N LEU A 397 -7.20 2.58 12.89
CA LEU A 397 -6.29 3.59 12.33
C LEU A 397 -7.04 4.57 11.42
N LEU A 398 -8.37 4.58 11.44
CA LEU A 398 -9.16 5.36 10.49
C LEU A 398 -8.90 6.86 10.64
N GLU A 399 -8.86 7.36 11.87
CA GLU A 399 -8.66 8.78 12.14
C GLU A 399 -7.28 9.31 11.72
N PRO A 400 -6.14 8.67 12.07
CA PRO A 400 -4.84 9.09 11.54
C PRO A 400 -4.76 8.96 10.02
N SER A 401 -5.36 7.92 9.42
CA SER A 401 -5.35 7.73 7.97
C SER A 401 -6.08 8.87 7.24
N VAL A 402 -7.29 9.21 7.68
CA VAL A 402 -8.07 10.30 7.08
C VAL A 402 -7.40 11.65 7.30
N LEU A 403 -6.78 11.88 8.46
CA LEU A 403 -6.04 13.12 8.69
C LEU A 403 -4.82 13.24 7.76
N ALA A 404 -4.12 12.15 7.46
CA ALA A 404 -3.03 12.14 6.47
C ALA A 404 -3.52 12.44 5.05
N LEU A 405 -4.66 11.87 4.64
CA LEU A 405 -5.29 12.19 3.35
C LEU A 405 -5.67 13.66 3.26
N ARG A 406 -6.28 14.20 4.32
CA ARG A 406 -6.63 15.62 4.41
C ARG A 406 -5.40 16.50 4.29
N GLU A 407 -4.34 16.18 5.03
CA GLU A 407 -3.08 16.91 5.01
C GLU A 407 -2.52 16.99 3.58
N LEU A 408 -2.46 15.87 2.84
CA LEU A 408 -2.05 15.85 1.42
C LEU A 408 -2.92 16.77 0.54
N THR A 409 -4.24 16.72 0.72
CA THR A 409 -5.17 17.51 -0.11
C THR A 409 -5.21 18.99 0.25
N GLU A 410 -5.10 19.33 1.54
CA GLU A 410 -5.27 20.70 2.06
C GLU A 410 -3.95 21.50 1.95
N HIS A 411 -2.79 20.84 2.05
CA HIS A 411 -1.49 21.53 2.13
C HIS A 411 -0.45 21.14 1.06
N TYR A 412 -0.60 19.99 0.39
CA TYR A 412 0.39 19.48 -0.57
C TYR A 412 -0.11 19.41 -2.01
N GLY A 413 -1.26 20.03 -2.29
CA GLY A 413 -1.81 20.17 -3.65
C GLY A 413 -2.30 18.88 -4.29
N ALA A 414 -2.46 17.80 -3.51
CA ALA A 414 -3.01 16.55 -4.03
C ALA A 414 -4.53 16.65 -4.22
N SER A 415 -5.05 15.95 -5.22
CA SER A 415 -6.49 15.70 -5.39
C SER A 415 -6.79 14.26 -5.01
N LEU A 416 -7.77 14.03 -4.15
CA LEU A 416 -8.13 12.69 -3.66
C LEU A 416 -9.42 12.22 -4.32
N VAL A 417 -9.48 10.96 -4.75
CA VAL A 417 -10.70 10.30 -5.22
C VAL A 417 -10.94 9.03 -4.43
N LEU A 418 -11.96 9.04 -3.58
CA LEU A 418 -12.41 7.87 -2.80
C LEU A 418 -13.39 7.06 -3.64
N CYS A 419 -12.95 5.92 -4.17
CA CYS A 419 -13.74 5.08 -5.07
C CYS A 419 -14.30 3.86 -4.34
N THR A 420 -15.62 3.73 -4.26
CA THR A 420 -16.26 2.52 -3.70
C THR A 420 -17.74 2.41 -4.05
N ALA A 421 -18.31 1.22 -3.93
CA ALA A 421 -19.76 1.02 -3.93
C ALA A 421 -20.39 1.38 -2.56
N THR A 422 -19.61 1.33 -1.49
CA THR A 422 -20.09 1.48 -0.12
C THR A 422 -19.27 2.55 0.61
N GLN A 423 -19.63 3.83 0.44
CA GLN A 423 -18.81 4.92 0.99
C GLN A 423 -18.76 4.87 2.52
N PRO A 424 -17.56 4.95 3.12
CA PRO A 424 -17.42 5.10 4.57
C PRO A 424 -17.82 6.51 5.03
N ALA A 425 -18.29 6.63 6.28
CA ALA A 425 -18.69 7.89 6.90
C ALA A 425 -17.47 8.73 7.35
N LEU A 426 -16.72 9.30 6.41
CA LEU A 426 -15.46 10.02 6.66
C LEU A 426 -15.60 11.53 6.93
N ARG A 427 -16.83 12.02 7.11
CA ARG A 427 -17.10 13.43 7.31
C ARG A 427 -17.01 13.83 8.78
N ARG A 428 -16.59 15.07 9.02
CA ARG A 428 -16.47 15.69 10.34
C ARG A 428 -17.80 15.92 11.04
N ASP A 429 -18.87 16.13 10.29
CA ASP A 429 -20.23 16.23 10.83
C ASP A 429 -20.85 14.86 11.15
N GLY A 430 -20.09 13.77 10.97
CA GLY A 430 -20.42 12.41 11.38
C GLY A 430 -19.56 11.93 12.57
N PRO A 431 -19.33 10.61 12.69
CA PRO A 431 -18.62 10.02 13.84
C PRO A 431 -17.10 10.34 13.87
N LEU A 432 -16.53 10.79 12.74
CA LEU A 432 -15.11 11.01 12.59
C LEU A 432 -14.73 12.48 12.83
N LYS A 433 -14.32 12.84 14.05
CA LYS A 433 -14.01 14.24 14.44
C LYS A 433 -12.93 14.91 13.57
N ASN A 434 -11.87 14.18 13.20
CA ASN A 434 -10.84 14.71 12.28
C ASN A 434 -11.15 14.48 10.80
N GLY A 435 -12.40 14.14 10.45
CA GLY A 435 -12.85 13.90 9.09
C GLY A 435 -12.86 15.14 8.20
N PHE A 436 -13.28 14.92 6.95
CA PHE A 436 -13.44 15.97 5.94
C PHE A 436 -14.62 16.89 6.27
N ALA A 437 -14.53 18.18 5.94
CA ALA A 437 -15.66 19.08 6.11
C ALA A 437 -16.83 18.68 5.19
N LYS A 438 -18.07 18.99 5.60
CA LYS A 438 -19.30 18.63 4.89
C LYS A 438 -19.27 18.93 3.38
N ASN A 439 -18.74 20.09 2.99
CA ASN A 439 -18.69 20.54 1.60
C ASN A 439 -17.33 20.30 0.93
N SER A 440 -16.36 19.67 1.59
CA SER A 440 -15.03 19.42 1.03
C SER A 440 -14.92 18.08 0.29
N LEU A 441 -15.81 17.12 0.58
CA LEU A 441 -15.96 15.90 -0.22
C LEU A 441 -17.01 16.14 -1.30
N ARG A 442 -16.57 16.18 -2.56
CA ARG A 442 -17.46 16.41 -3.71
C ARG A 442 -17.71 15.10 -4.44
N GLU A 443 -18.96 14.70 -4.54
CA GLU A 443 -19.32 13.52 -5.32
C GLU A 443 -19.20 13.82 -6.83
N LEU A 444 -18.55 12.93 -7.57
CA LEU A 444 -18.37 13.07 -9.02
C LEU A 444 -19.68 12.85 -9.79
N ILE A 445 -20.62 12.09 -9.21
CA ILE A 445 -21.93 11.80 -9.77
C ILE A 445 -23.03 12.46 -8.92
N PRO A 446 -23.91 13.28 -9.47
CA PRO A 446 -25.01 13.87 -8.69
C PRO A 446 -25.86 12.81 -7.97
N ALA A 447 -26.14 13.01 -6.68
CA ALA A 447 -26.81 12.03 -5.82
C ALA A 447 -28.11 11.43 -6.39
N PRO A 448 -29.02 12.22 -7.04
CA PRO A 448 -30.21 11.64 -7.66
C PRO A 448 -29.89 10.62 -8.76
N ARG A 449 -28.91 10.92 -9.62
CA ARG A 449 -28.47 10.01 -10.70
C ARG A 449 -27.74 8.80 -10.15
N MET A 450 -26.92 8.97 -9.12
CA MET A 450 -26.28 7.86 -8.42
C MET A 450 -27.31 6.83 -7.94
N ALA A 451 -28.39 7.26 -7.28
CA ALA A 451 -29.44 6.35 -6.81
C ALA A 451 -30.11 5.57 -7.97
N GLU A 452 -30.34 6.23 -9.10
CA GLU A 452 -30.90 5.60 -10.30
C GLU A 452 -29.93 4.59 -10.95
N LEU A 453 -28.64 4.89 -10.96
CA LEU A 453 -27.61 3.97 -11.40
C LEU A 453 -27.59 2.73 -10.51
N PHE A 454 -27.57 2.86 -9.18
CA PHE A 454 -27.65 1.71 -8.28
C PHE A 454 -28.90 0.85 -8.55
N LYS A 455 -30.07 1.46 -8.71
CA LYS A 455 -31.30 0.75 -9.08
C LYS A 455 -31.15 0.00 -10.41
N THR A 456 -30.55 0.61 -11.42
CA THR A 456 -30.31 -0.01 -12.74
C THR A 456 -29.43 -1.24 -12.63
N PHE A 457 -28.31 -1.16 -11.89
CA PHE A 457 -27.42 -2.31 -11.68
C PHE A 457 -28.07 -3.40 -10.85
N THR A 458 -28.78 -3.06 -9.78
CA THR A 458 -29.48 -4.04 -8.93
C THR A 458 -30.60 -4.75 -9.71
N ALA A 459 -31.42 -4.00 -10.45
CA ALA A 459 -32.50 -4.57 -11.28
C ALA A 459 -31.94 -5.49 -12.37
N HIS A 460 -30.82 -5.11 -13.00
CA HIS A 460 -30.19 -5.93 -14.02
C HIS A 460 -29.67 -7.27 -13.48
N ARG A 461 -29.12 -7.30 -12.26
CA ARG A 461 -28.68 -8.54 -11.61
C ARG A 461 -29.82 -9.47 -11.20
N ARG A 462 -31.04 -8.95 -11.06
CA ARG A 462 -32.22 -9.72 -10.59
C ARG A 462 -31.87 -10.53 -9.33
N LEU A 463 -31.18 -9.87 -8.40
CA LEU A 463 -30.63 -10.47 -7.20
C LEU A 463 -31.71 -10.54 -6.11
N THR A 464 -31.98 -11.74 -5.61
CA THR A 464 -32.82 -11.95 -4.43
C THR A 464 -31.93 -12.13 -3.21
N ILE A 465 -32.09 -11.26 -2.22
CA ILE A 465 -31.37 -11.36 -0.95
C ILE A 465 -32.30 -11.98 0.09
N SER A 466 -31.82 -13.02 0.78
CA SER A 466 -32.55 -13.65 1.88
C SER A 466 -31.66 -13.84 3.11
N GLN A 467 -32.29 -13.86 4.27
CA GLN A 467 -31.62 -14.01 5.56
C GLN A 467 -32.19 -15.23 6.29
N PRO A 468 -31.72 -16.46 5.99
CA PRO A 468 -32.32 -17.69 6.50
C PRO A 468 -32.13 -17.93 8.02
N GLY A 469 -31.62 -16.95 8.76
CA GLY A 469 -31.38 -17.07 10.20
C GLY A 469 -30.15 -17.92 10.52
N LYS A 470 -30.25 -18.76 11.55
CA LYS A 470 -29.18 -19.66 11.97
C LYS A 470 -29.16 -20.94 11.13
N LEU A 471 -27.99 -21.34 10.64
CA LEU A 471 -27.77 -22.62 9.95
C LEU A 471 -26.70 -23.43 10.70
N SER A 472 -26.94 -24.74 10.87
CA SER A 472 -25.91 -25.70 11.28
C SER A 472 -25.00 -26.04 10.11
N ASP A 473 -23.85 -26.64 10.38
CA ASP A 473 -22.90 -27.05 9.34
C ASP A 473 -23.53 -28.12 8.41
N GLU A 474 -24.37 -29.01 8.95
CA GLU A 474 -25.09 -30.04 8.17
C GLU A 474 -26.19 -29.44 7.28
N GLU A 475 -26.95 -28.46 7.80
CA GLU A 475 -27.95 -27.75 7.00
C GLU A 475 -27.30 -26.95 5.88
N LEU A 476 -26.19 -26.27 6.17
CA LEU A 476 -25.41 -25.56 5.17
C LEU A 476 -24.92 -26.53 4.07
N ALA A 477 -24.28 -27.63 4.44
CA ALA A 477 -23.80 -28.64 3.48
C ALA A 477 -24.93 -29.17 2.59
N ARG A 478 -26.09 -29.51 3.18
CA ARG A 478 -27.27 -29.96 2.42
C ARG A 478 -27.76 -28.91 1.43
N ARG A 479 -27.69 -27.62 1.76
CA ARG A 479 -28.06 -26.54 0.83
C ARG A 479 -27.03 -26.38 -0.28
N LEU A 480 -25.73 -26.41 0.04
CA LEU A 480 -24.67 -26.29 -0.97
C LEU A 480 -24.71 -27.44 -1.98
N LEU A 481 -24.96 -28.68 -1.54
CA LEU A 481 -25.04 -29.85 -2.42
C LEU A 481 -26.23 -29.82 -3.39
N ARG A 482 -27.32 -29.15 -3.04
CA ARG A 482 -28.49 -28.96 -3.92
C ARG A 482 -28.21 -28.01 -5.07
N GLU A 483 -27.23 -27.14 -4.92
CA GLU A 483 -26.87 -26.18 -5.95
C GLU A 483 -25.90 -26.82 -6.95
N HIS A 484 -26.12 -26.55 -8.22
CA HIS A 484 -25.21 -26.96 -9.29
C HIS A 484 -23.94 -26.11 -9.29
N GLN A 485 -24.08 -24.81 -9.09
CA GLN A 485 -22.98 -23.86 -8.96
C GLN A 485 -23.23 -22.93 -7.78
N VAL A 486 -22.36 -22.96 -6.78
CA VAL A 486 -22.53 -22.17 -5.55
C VAL A 486 -21.21 -21.71 -4.97
N LEU A 487 -21.22 -20.50 -4.43
CA LEU A 487 -20.11 -19.95 -3.66
C LEU A 487 -20.53 -19.74 -2.20
N CYS A 488 -19.86 -20.42 -1.27
CA CYS A 488 -19.98 -20.22 0.17
C CYS A 488 -18.77 -19.43 0.69
N ILE A 489 -19.03 -18.25 1.24
CA ILE A 489 -18.01 -17.37 1.80
C ILE A 489 -18.18 -17.30 3.32
N VAL A 490 -17.10 -17.61 4.03
CA VAL A 490 -17.06 -17.66 5.49
C VAL A 490 -16.02 -16.68 6.07
N ASN A 491 -16.04 -16.48 7.39
CA ASN A 491 -15.20 -15.49 8.05
C ASN A 491 -13.81 -16.01 8.44
N SER A 492 -13.59 -17.33 8.50
CA SER A 492 -12.31 -17.90 8.94
C SER A 492 -11.87 -19.09 8.09
N ARG A 493 -10.55 -19.36 8.10
CA ARG A 493 -9.95 -20.51 7.40
C ARG A 493 -10.50 -21.84 7.92
N ALA A 494 -10.74 -21.93 9.23
CA ALA A 494 -11.31 -23.13 9.86
C ALA A 494 -12.75 -23.39 9.37
N GLN A 495 -13.58 -22.34 9.27
CA GLN A 495 -14.93 -22.47 8.71
C GLN A 495 -14.92 -22.84 7.23
N ALA A 496 -13.96 -22.33 6.45
CA ALA A 496 -13.89 -22.60 5.02
C ALA A 496 -13.55 -24.08 4.79
N ARG A 497 -12.57 -24.57 5.56
CA ARG A 497 -12.21 -25.98 5.61
C ARG A 497 -13.38 -26.86 6.05
N ALA A 498 -14.07 -26.52 7.14
CA ALA A 498 -15.22 -27.29 7.62
C ALA A 498 -16.36 -27.35 6.59
N ALA A 499 -16.67 -26.22 5.94
CA ALA A 499 -17.68 -26.16 4.88
C ALA A 499 -17.26 -26.91 3.60
N TYR A 500 -15.95 -27.02 3.33
CA TYR A 500 -15.43 -27.84 2.24
C TYR A 500 -15.46 -29.34 2.58
N GLU A 501 -15.02 -29.72 3.78
CA GLU A 501 -14.96 -31.11 4.23
C GLU A 501 -16.35 -31.72 4.45
N SER A 502 -17.39 -30.89 4.63
CA SER A 502 -18.79 -31.34 4.64
C SER A 502 -19.35 -31.59 3.24
N LEU A 503 -18.64 -31.19 2.19
CA LEU A 503 -18.87 -31.64 0.82
C LEU A 503 -18.05 -32.92 0.59
N GLU A 504 -18.53 -33.83 -0.26
CA GLU A 504 -17.81 -35.09 -0.54
C GLU A 504 -16.40 -34.79 -1.12
N ARG A 505 -15.34 -35.13 -0.38
CA ARG A 505 -13.96 -34.65 -0.67
C ARG A 505 -13.40 -35.15 -2.00
N ASP A 506 -13.90 -36.26 -2.52
CA ASP A 506 -13.39 -36.91 -3.73
C ASP A 506 -14.11 -36.47 -5.02
N ASP A 507 -15.09 -35.59 -4.92
CA ASP A 507 -15.75 -34.98 -6.08
C ASP A 507 -14.89 -33.82 -6.63
N ASP A 508 -14.67 -33.82 -7.96
CA ASP A 508 -13.94 -32.79 -8.69
C ASP A 508 -14.72 -31.46 -8.80
N ALA A 509 -15.99 -31.46 -8.40
CA ALA A 509 -16.86 -30.30 -8.37
C ALA A 509 -16.64 -29.38 -7.16
N HIS A 510 -15.93 -29.86 -6.13
CA HIS A 510 -15.78 -29.14 -4.86
C HIS A 510 -14.41 -28.45 -4.77
N PHE A 511 -14.42 -27.17 -4.42
CA PHE A 511 -13.22 -26.36 -4.30
C PHE A 511 -13.14 -25.67 -2.94
N HIS A 512 -11.91 -25.57 -2.42
CA HIS A 512 -11.59 -24.74 -1.26
C HIS A 512 -10.66 -23.62 -1.67
N LEU A 513 -10.88 -22.42 -1.14
CA LEU A 513 -10.00 -21.28 -1.36
C LEU A 513 -9.67 -20.61 -0.04
N SER A 514 -8.37 -20.56 0.29
CA SER A 514 -7.91 -19.85 1.47
C SER A 514 -6.51 -19.25 1.29
N ALA A 515 -6.14 -18.39 2.23
CA ALA A 515 -4.79 -17.85 2.32
C ALA A 515 -3.71 -18.89 2.70
N ARG A 516 -4.07 -20.16 2.94
CA ARG A 516 -3.13 -21.28 3.14
C ARG A 516 -2.61 -21.88 1.85
N MET A 517 -3.23 -21.56 0.72
CA MET A 517 -2.66 -21.86 -0.59
C MET A 517 -1.62 -20.83 -0.96
N THR A 518 -0.51 -21.25 -1.56
CA THR A 518 0.46 -20.33 -2.16
C THR A 518 -0.25 -19.45 -3.21
N PRO A 519 0.20 -18.19 -3.42
CA PRO A 519 -0.40 -17.32 -4.42
C PRO A 519 -0.51 -17.96 -5.82
N ARG A 520 0.53 -18.65 -6.30
CA ARG A 520 0.52 -19.31 -7.61
C ARG A 520 -0.47 -20.47 -7.67
N HIS A 521 -0.53 -21.32 -6.65
CA HIS A 521 -1.53 -22.40 -6.60
C HIS A 521 -2.96 -21.84 -6.61
N ARG A 522 -3.22 -20.78 -5.82
CA ARG A 522 -4.56 -20.15 -5.78
C ARG A 522 -5.02 -19.66 -7.17
N LEU A 523 -4.11 -19.13 -7.98
CA LEU A 523 -4.43 -18.70 -9.35
C LEU A 523 -4.88 -19.86 -10.24
N LEU A 524 -4.21 -21.02 -10.16
CA LEU A 524 -4.61 -22.22 -10.91
C LEU A 524 -6.01 -22.72 -10.52
N VAL A 525 -6.31 -22.74 -9.22
CA VAL A 525 -7.65 -23.14 -8.73
C VAL A 525 -8.72 -22.16 -9.21
N LEU A 526 -8.45 -20.85 -9.15
CA LEU A 526 -9.36 -19.82 -9.66
C LEU A 526 -9.61 -19.93 -11.17
N ASP A 527 -8.57 -20.24 -11.95
CA ASP A 527 -8.73 -20.48 -13.39
C ASP A 527 -9.58 -21.71 -13.69
N THR A 528 -9.42 -22.79 -12.91
CA THR A 528 -10.25 -23.98 -13.00
C THR A 528 -11.71 -23.67 -12.69
N ILE A 529 -11.97 -22.93 -11.61
CA ILE A 529 -13.31 -22.46 -11.24
C ILE A 529 -13.92 -21.62 -12.37
N ARG A 530 -13.17 -20.66 -12.93
CA ARG A 530 -13.64 -19.84 -14.07
C ARG A 530 -14.05 -20.70 -15.27
N GLN A 531 -13.27 -21.71 -15.61
CA GLN A 531 -13.58 -22.61 -16.74
C GLN A 531 -14.84 -23.45 -16.47
N ARG A 532 -14.99 -24.00 -15.26
CA ARG A 532 -16.19 -24.78 -14.88
C ARG A 532 -17.45 -23.92 -14.91
N LEU A 533 -17.38 -22.70 -14.37
CA LEU A 533 -18.49 -21.74 -14.40
C LEU A 533 -18.92 -21.43 -15.84
N ARG A 534 -17.97 -21.08 -16.72
CA ARG A 534 -18.24 -20.80 -18.14
C ARG A 534 -18.85 -21.97 -18.90
N ARG A 535 -18.47 -23.20 -18.55
CA ARG A 535 -18.98 -24.44 -19.18
C ARG A 535 -20.29 -24.95 -18.56
N GLY A 536 -20.81 -24.30 -17.52
CA GLY A 536 -22.01 -24.77 -16.82
C GLY A 536 -21.80 -26.09 -16.07
N LEU A 537 -20.57 -26.42 -15.67
CA LEU A 537 -20.25 -27.64 -14.93
C LEU A 537 -20.52 -27.48 -13.44
N PRO A 538 -20.76 -28.59 -12.69
CA PRO A 538 -20.88 -28.54 -11.23
C PRO A 538 -19.68 -27.84 -10.61
N CYS A 539 -19.91 -26.84 -9.76
CA CYS A 539 -18.85 -26.05 -9.13
C CYS A 539 -19.31 -25.47 -7.79
N ARG A 540 -18.87 -26.08 -6.69
CA ARG A 540 -19.23 -25.68 -5.33
C ARG A 540 -17.96 -25.24 -4.61
N VAL A 541 -17.92 -23.97 -4.22
CA VAL A 541 -16.70 -23.35 -3.70
C VAL A 541 -16.92 -22.92 -2.27
N ALA A 542 -16.09 -23.37 -1.34
CA ALA A 542 -15.99 -22.83 0.01
C ALA A 542 -14.75 -21.95 0.12
N SER A 543 -14.92 -20.69 0.52
CA SER A 543 -13.83 -19.70 0.53
C SER A 543 -13.87 -18.80 1.76
N THR A 544 -12.72 -18.28 2.16
CA THR A 544 -12.69 -17.06 3.00
C THR A 544 -13.02 -15.82 2.16
N SER A 545 -12.98 -14.62 2.76
CA SER A 545 -13.22 -13.33 2.09
C SER A 545 -12.25 -12.98 0.95
N LEU A 546 -11.24 -13.80 0.66
CA LEU A 546 -10.26 -13.54 -0.41
C LEU A 546 -10.90 -13.43 -1.81
N ILE A 547 -12.09 -14.01 -1.98
CA ILE A 547 -12.80 -14.07 -3.25
C ILE A 547 -13.74 -12.87 -3.46
N GLU A 548 -13.99 -12.10 -2.39
CA GLU A 548 -14.89 -10.94 -2.38
C GLU A 548 -14.36 -9.82 -3.28
N CYS A 549 -13.04 -9.70 -3.44
CA CYS A 549 -12.38 -8.56 -4.08
C CYS A 549 -11.34 -8.97 -5.13
N GLY A 550 -11.33 -8.27 -6.27
CA GLY A 550 -10.31 -8.46 -7.32
C GLY A 550 -10.35 -9.81 -8.05
N VAL A 551 -11.46 -10.55 -7.95
CA VAL A 551 -11.63 -11.83 -8.65
C VAL A 551 -12.78 -11.72 -9.65
N ASP A 552 -12.49 -12.02 -10.92
CA ASP A 552 -13.49 -12.09 -11.99
C ASP A 552 -14.15 -13.46 -12.06
N ILE A 553 -15.15 -13.66 -11.20
CA ILE A 553 -16.04 -14.84 -11.16
C ILE A 553 -17.47 -14.40 -10.85
N SER A 554 -18.43 -15.22 -11.24
CA SER A 554 -19.85 -15.02 -10.99
C SER A 554 -20.55 -16.36 -10.79
N PHE A 555 -21.40 -16.44 -9.77
CA PHE A 555 -22.18 -17.63 -9.40
C PHE A 555 -23.68 -17.35 -9.46
N PRO A 556 -24.52 -18.37 -9.74
CA PRO A 556 -25.97 -18.24 -9.58
C PRO A 556 -26.40 -18.04 -8.13
N CYS A 557 -25.72 -18.72 -7.21
CA CYS A 557 -26.08 -18.78 -5.80
C CYS A 557 -24.85 -18.47 -4.94
N VAL A 558 -25.02 -17.58 -3.97
CA VAL A 558 -23.97 -17.19 -3.02
C VAL A 558 -24.50 -17.31 -1.59
N TYR A 559 -23.78 -18.03 -0.75
CA TYR A 559 -23.96 -18.05 0.70
C TYR A 559 -22.87 -17.22 1.34
N ARG A 560 -23.25 -16.30 2.23
CA ARG A 560 -22.31 -15.47 2.99
C ARG A 560 -22.60 -15.58 4.48
N VAL A 561 -21.62 -16.03 5.24
CA VAL A 561 -21.67 -15.92 6.71
C VAL A 561 -21.82 -14.45 7.08
N ARG A 562 -22.68 -14.15 8.04
CA ARG A 562 -22.88 -12.80 8.56
C ARG A 562 -21.57 -12.15 8.99
N CYS A 563 -21.34 -10.93 8.51
CA CYS A 563 -20.13 -10.15 8.68
C CYS A 563 -20.48 -8.65 8.52
N GLY A 564 -19.54 -7.80 8.07
CA GLY A 564 -19.82 -6.41 7.75
C GLY A 564 -20.66 -6.23 6.49
N LEU A 565 -21.41 -5.13 6.42
CA LEU A 565 -22.29 -4.85 5.28
C LEU A 565 -21.51 -4.65 3.97
N ASP A 566 -20.31 -4.10 4.08
CA ASP A 566 -19.32 -3.98 3.01
C ASP A 566 -18.94 -5.33 2.39
N SER A 567 -18.59 -6.31 3.22
CA SER A 567 -18.30 -7.68 2.76
C SER A 567 -19.54 -8.35 2.13
N VAL A 568 -20.74 -8.10 2.66
CA VAL A 568 -22.00 -8.59 2.06
C VAL A 568 -22.23 -7.97 0.69
N ALA A 569 -22.01 -6.66 0.52
CA ALA A 569 -22.12 -5.97 -0.77
C ALA A 569 -21.10 -6.49 -1.79
N GLN A 570 -19.86 -6.79 -1.36
CA GLN A 570 -18.84 -7.38 -2.22
C GLN A 570 -19.21 -8.82 -2.64
N ALA A 571 -19.72 -9.63 -1.70
CA ALA A 571 -20.25 -10.96 -2.00
C ALA A 571 -21.45 -10.91 -2.97
N ALA A 572 -22.34 -9.93 -2.82
CA ALA A 572 -23.43 -9.68 -3.77
C ALA A 572 -22.91 -9.39 -5.19
N GLY A 573 -21.74 -8.76 -5.30
CA GLY A 573 -21.03 -8.55 -6.57
C GLY A 573 -20.42 -9.80 -7.20
N ARG A 574 -20.55 -10.98 -6.57
CA ARG A 574 -20.17 -12.29 -7.10
C ARG A 574 -21.39 -13.15 -7.44
N CYS A 575 -22.60 -12.66 -7.20
CA CYS A 575 -23.85 -13.33 -7.55
C CYS A 575 -24.47 -12.70 -8.80
N ASN A 576 -24.70 -13.48 -9.85
CA ASN A 576 -25.25 -13.05 -11.13
C ASN A 576 -24.72 -11.68 -11.60
N ARG A 577 -23.39 -11.54 -11.56
CA ARG A 577 -22.65 -10.27 -11.54
C ARG A 577 -23.00 -9.35 -12.70
N SER A 578 -23.19 -9.93 -13.89
CA SER A 578 -23.48 -9.24 -15.15
C SER A 578 -24.91 -9.51 -15.63
N GLY A 579 -25.80 -9.97 -14.76
CA GLY A 579 -27.19 -10.31 -15.14
C GLY A 579 -27.28 -11.44 -16.15
N GLU A 580 -26.26 -12.31 -16.22
CA GLU A 580 -26.16 -13.40 -17.19
C GLU A 580 -27.20 -14.51 -17.00
N LEU A 581 -27.84 -14.57 -15.83
CA LEU A 581 -28.90 -15.53 -15.49
C LEU A 581 -30.24 -14.85 -15.23
N PRO A 582 -31.37 -15.58 -15.37
CA PRO A 582 -32.71 -15.05 -15.10
C PRO A 582 -32.90 -14.52 -13.68
N SER A 583 -32.16 -15.05 -12.70
CA SER A 583 -32.14 -14.61 -11.30
C SER A 583 -30.89 -15.10 -10.60
N GLY A 584 -30.38 -14.32 -9.64
CA GLY A 584 -29.34 -14.76 -8.70
C GLY A 584 -29.86 -14.76 -7.26
N SER A 585 -29.30 -15.60 -6.39
CA SER A 585 -29.64 -15.64 -4.97
C SER A 585 -28.44 -15.36 -4.07
N LEU A 586 -28.63 -14.47 -3.11
CA LEU A 586 -27.70 -14.22 -2.01
C LEU A 586 -28.36 -14.60 -0.69
N HIS A 587 -27.72 -15.51 0.06
CA HIS A 587 -28.16 -15.99 1.35
C HIS A 587 -27.19 -15.51 2.44
N VAL A 588 -27.60 -14.56 3.28
CA VAL A 588 -26.80 -14.06 4.40
C VAL A 588 -27.23 -14.75 5.69
N TYR A 589 -26.43 -15.69 6.18
CA TYR A 589 -26.80 -16.57 7.29
C TYR A 589 -25.94 -16.38 8.53
N THR A 590 -26.48 -16.80 9.68
CA THR A 590 -25.75 -16.86 10.95
C THR A 590 -25.24 -18.28 11.16
N PRO A 591 -23.94 -18.49 11.41
CA PRO A 591 -23.44 -19.82 11.73
C PRO A 591 -23.90 -20.21 13.13
N GLU A 592 -24.12 -21.51 13.36
CA GLU A 592 -24.48 -22.03 14.68
C GLU A 592 -23.45 -21.69 15.75
N ARG A 593 -22.16 -21.75 15.39
CA ARG A 593 -21.04 -21.25 16.20
C ARG A 593 -20.83 -19.76 15.89
N PRO A 594 -21.25 -18.85 16.78
CA PRO A 594 -21.12 -17.42 16.52
C PRO A 594 -19.66 -16.98 16.51
N VAL A 595 -19.39 -15.84 15.88
CA VAL A 595 -18.09 -15.17 15.95
C VAL A 595 -17.76 -14.88 17.41
N SER A 596 -16.58 -15.33 17.86
CA SER A 596 -16.12 -15.10 19.23
C SER A 596 -15.90 -13.61 19.47
N ARG A 597 -16.20 -13.13 20.69
CA ARG A 597 -15.83 -11.76 21.12
C ARG A 597 -14.32 -11.53 21.11
N ALA A 598 -13.51 -12.59 21.14
CA ALA A 598 -12.06 -12.51 20.93
C ALA A 598 -11.71 -11.97 19.53
N GLN A 599 -12.60 -12.14 18.55
CA GLN A 599 -12.51 -11.53 17.22
C GLN A 599 -13.31 -10.22 17.19
N ALA A 600 -12.90 -9.27 18.03
CA ALA A 600 -13.68 -8.07 18.37
C ALA A 600 -14.18 -7.28 17.15
N ASP A 601 -13.32 -7.02 16.15
CA ASP A 601 -13.70 -6.28 14.94
C ASP A 601 -14.80 -7.00 14.15
N LEU A 602 -14.60 -8.28 13.82
CA LEU A 602 -15.57 -9.08 13.07
C LEU A 602 -16.91 -9.19 13.82
N TYR A 603 -16.85 -9.35 15.15
CA TYR A 603 -18.05 -9.36 16.00
C TYR A 603 -18.81 -8.04 15.93
N LEU A 604 -18.12 -6.90 16.07
CA LEU A 604 -18.74 -5.58 15.98
C LEU A 604 -19.37 -5.34 14.61
N ARG A 605 -18.66 -5.67 13.53
CA ARG A 605 -19.17 -5.56 12.15
C ARG A 605 -20.45 -6.37 11.94
N ALA A 606 -20.48 -7.63 12.38
CA ALA A 606 -21.66 -8.49 12.28
C ALA A 606 -22.84 -7.98 13.12
N ARG A 607 -22.56 -7.39 14.29
CA ARG A 607 -23.57 -6.79 15.17
C ARG A 607 -24.23 -5.59 14.51
N PHE A 608 -23.45 -4.62 14.05
CA PHE A 608 -23.99 -3.41 13.40
C PHE A 608 -24.70 -3.74 12.08
N PHE A 609 -24.20 -4.73 11.34
CA PHE A 609 -24.93 -5.26 10.18
C PHE A 609 -26.34 -5.73 10.58
N SER A 610 -26.47 -6.49 11.68
CA SER A 610 -27.77 -7.01 12.13
C SER A 610 -28.75 -5.87 12.47
N GLN A 611 -28.26 -4.83 13.15
CA GLN A 611 -29.08 -3.67 13.52
C GLN A 611 -29.58 -2.89 12.30
N VAL A 612 -28.75 -2.73 11.28
CA VAL A 612 -29.15 -2.07 10.02
C VAL A 612 -30.09 -2.96 9.21
N ALA A 613 -29.81 -4.26 9.12
CA ALA A 613 -30.62 -5.21 8.37
C ALA A 613 -32.07 -5.34 8.90
N GLU A 614 -32.30 -5.03 10.18
CA GLU A 614 -33.66 -4.97 10.78
C GLU A 614 -34.43 -3.70 10.40
N LYS A 615 -33.72 -2.59 10.12
CA LYS A 615 -34.31 -1.27 9.87
C LYS A 615 -34.51 -0.96 8.39
N HIS A 616 -33.84 -1.68 7.49
CA HIS A 616 -33.82 -1.40 6.06
C HIS A 616 -34.31 -2.61 5.25
N ALA A 617 -35.29 -2.38 4.37
CA ALA A 617 -35.82 -3.42 3.47
C ALA A 617 -34.78 -3.85 2.42
N ASP A 618 -34.06 -2.87 1.83
CA ASP A 618 -32.89 -3.12 0.99
C ASP A 618 -31.63 -2.78 1.78
N ILE A 619 -30.91 -3.82 2.20
CA ILE A 619 -29.69 -3.69 2.98
C ILE A 619 -28.52 -3.11 2.17
N LEU A 620 -28.57 -3.15 0.83
CA LEU A 620 -27.51 -2.64 -0.04
C LEU A 620 -27.79 -1.22 -0.57
N ALA A 621 -28.92 -0.62 -0.18
CA ALA A 621 -29.23 0.76 -0.52
C ALA A 621 -28.20 1.73 0.10
N PRO A 622 -27.85 2.84 -0.59
CA PRO A 622 -26.87 3.81 -0.08
C PRO A 622 -27.15 4.28 1.35
N GLU A 623 -28.42 4.47 1.70
CA GLU A 623 -28.84 4.92 3.04
C GLU A 623 -28.57 3.87 4.12
N ALA A 624 -28.72 2.58 3.82
CA ALA A 624 -28.40 1.49 4.74
C ALA A 624 -26.89 1.39 4.98
N VAL A 625 -26.11 1.59 3.91
CA VAL A 625 -24.64 1.61 3.99
C VAL A 625 -24.12 2.78 4.82
N GLU A 626 -24.68 3.98 4.61
CA GLU A 626 -24.33 5.16 5.40
C GLU A 626 -24.67 4.97 6.89
N ALA A 627 -25.84 4.41 7.19
CA ALA A 627 -26.25 4.08 8.56
C ALA A 627 -25.28 3.08 9.21
N TYR A 628 -24.89 2.03 8.49
CA TYR A 628 -23.95 1.01 8.98
C TYR A 628 -22.60 1.60 9.40
N PHE A 629 -21.96 2.38 8.52
CA PHE A 629 -20.66 2.97 8.84
C PHE A 629 -20.77 4.05 9.92
N SER A 630 -21.85 4.83 9.93
CA SER A 630 -22.09 5.84 10.96
C SER A 630 -22.21 5.23 12.36
N GLU A 631 -22.98 4.15 12.50
CA GLU A 631 -23.13 3.42 13.76
C GLU A 631 -21.81 2.72 14.17
N LEU A 632 -21.13 2.04 13.24
CA LEU A 632 -19.87 1.35 13.50
C LEU A 632 -18.78 2.31 13.98
N TYR A 633 -18.58 3.42 13.27
CA TYR A 633 -17.53 4.39 13.60
C TYR A 633 -17.89 5.22 14.84
N GLY A 634 -19.17 5.45 15.10
CA GLY A 634 -19.62 6.13 16.32
C GLY A 634 -19.35 5.32 17.60
N PHE A 635 -19.17 4.01 17.48
CA PHE A 635 -18.86 3.13 18.60
C PHE A 635 -17.37 2.82 18.77
N ALA A 636 -16.62 2.73 17.68
CA ALA A 636 -15.23 2.28 17.69
C ALA A 636 -14.23 3.38 18.12
N ASP A 637 -13.08 2.96 18.66
CA ASP A 637 -11.92 3.85 18.80
C ASP A 637 -11.18 3.94 17.46
N LEU A 638 -11.27 5.12 16.83
CA LEU A 638 -10.75 5.40 15.49
C LEU A 638 -9.25 5.78 15.51
N ASP A 639 -8.68 5.97 16.70
CA ASP A 639 -7.25 6.16 16.98
C ASP A 639 -6.84 5.19 18.12
N ALA A 640 -7.14 3.90 17.95
CA ALA A 640 -6.92 2.88 18.99
C ALA A 640 -5.45 2.65 19.33
N LYS A 641 -4.52 3.08 18.46
CA LYS A 641 -3.08 3.11 18.72
C LYS A 641 -2.62 4.42 19.39
N HIS A 642 -3.55 5.34 19.63
CA HIS A 642 -3.36 6.64 20.28
C HIS A 642 -2.30 7.53 19.62
N LEU A 643 -2.10 7.40 18.31
CA LEU A 643 -1.09 8.15 17.56
C LEU A 643 -1.36 9.65 17.63
N LEU A 644 -2.60 10.06 17.35
CA LEU A 644 -2.99 11.47 17.34
C LEU A 644 -3.12 12.00 18.77
N LYS A 645 -3.66 11.19 19.68
CA LYS A 645 -3.77 11.56 21.10
C LYS A 645 -2.40 11.85 21.71
N THR A 646 -1.44 10.93 21.59
CA THR A 646 -0.09 11.11 22.14
C THR A 646 0.62 12.30 21.51
N LEU A 647 0.51 12.47 20.18
CA LEU A 647 1.11 13.60 19.47
C LEU A 647 0.57 14.95 19.96
N ARG A 648 -0.75 15.05 20.15
CA ARG A 648 -1.41 16.26 20.69
C ARG A 648 -1.00 16.53 22.13
N GLU A 649 -1.02 15.52 23.00
CA GLU A 649 -0.69 15.66 24.42
C GLU A 649 0.75 16.14 24.62
N LYS A 650 1.72 15.56 23.89
CA LYS A 650 3.12 15.98 23.94
C LYS A 650 3.34 17.41 23.48
N ASN A 651 2.53 17.91 22.55
CA ASN A 651 2.70 19.25 21.98
C ASN A 651 1.75 20.32 22.54
N ARG A 652 0.80 19.97 23.42
CA ARG A 652 -0.32 20.83 23.87
C ARG A 652 0.12 22.19 24.44
N ARG A 653 1.28 22.27 25.08
CA ARG A 653 1.80 23.46 25.77
C ARG A 653 2.69 24.35 24.90
N PHE A 654 3.00 23.93 23.66
CA PHE A 654 3.94 24.63 22.80
C PHE A 654 3.21 25.35 21.67
N ALA A 655 3.55 26.63 21.46
CA ALA A 655 3.06 27.38 20.30
C ALA A 655 3.62 26.82 18.99
N VAL A 656 4.85 26.31 19.02
CA VAL A 656 5.55 25.67 17.91
C VAL A 656 5.74 24.19 18.27
N PRO A 657 4.93 23.28 17.68
CA PRO A 657 5.07 21.84 17.90
C PRO A 657 6.45 21.35 17.47
N HIS A 658 7.09 20.51 18.26
CA HIS A 658 8.45 20.02 17.99
C HIS A 658 8.76 18.67 18.65
N ILE A 659 7.80 18.08 19.36
CA ILE A 659 7.98 16.79 20.04
C ILE A 659 7.34 15.71 19.19
N PHE A 660 8.19 14.99 18.45
CA PHE A 660 7.78 13.93 17.52
C PHE A 660 8.56 12.64 17.81
N ASP A 661 7.83 11.54 17.86
CA ASP A 661 8.39 10.19 18.05
C ASP A 661 8.15 9.37 16.78
N PHE A 662 8.92 9.67 15.74
CA PHE A 662 8.72 9.11 14.41
C PHE A 662 8.90 7.59 14.35
N ARG A 663 9.86 7.01 15.07
CA ARG A 663 10.06 5.55 15.12
C ARG A 663 8.91 4.87 15.84
N THR A 664 8.45 5.47 16.94
CA THR A 664 7.28 4.98 17.66
C THR A 664 6.03 5.06 16.77
N MET A 665 5.83 6.16 16.03
CA MET A 665 4.69 6.29 15.10
C MET A 665 4.76 5.27 13.95
N ASP A 666 5.94 5.05 13.35
CA ASP A 666 6.18 4.05 12.30
C ASP A 666 5.87 2.63 12.81
N ALA A 667 6.26 2.29 14.04
CA ALA A 667 5.99 0.98 14.64
C ALA A 667 4.51 0.77 14.99
N LEU A 668 3.79 1.83 15.39
CA LEU A 668 2.39 1.75 15.78
C LEU A 668 1.43 1.80 14.59
N TYR A 669 1.79 2.48 13.51
CA TYR A 669 0.99 2.58 12.30
C TYR A 669 1.31 1.40 11.36
N GLN A 670 0.64 0.27 11.60
CA GLN A 670 0.68 -0.90 10.72
C GLN A 670 -0.73 -1.16 10.19
N LEU A 671 -0.92 -1.02 8.88
CA LEU A 671 -2.24 -1.18 8.26
C LEU A 671 -2.70 -2.65 8.34
N ILE A 672 -1.72 -3.57 8.22
CA ILE A 672 -1.86 -5.00 8.47
C ILE A 672 -0.77 -5.37 9.49
N PRO A 673 -1.12 -5.89 10.68
CA PRO A 673 -0.12 -6.31 11.67
C PRO A 673 0.85 -7.35 11.08
N GLU A 674 2.16 -7.13 11.25
CA GLU A 674 3.22 -8.04 10.78
C GLU A 674 3.43 -9.23 11.75
N ASP A 675 2.35 -9.82 12.28
CA ASP A 675 2.41 -10.94 13.23
C ASP A 675 2.57 -12.29 12.51
N THR A 676 3.07 -12.32 11.28
CA THR A 676 3.22 -13.55 10.48
C THR A 676 4.61 -13.67 9.86
N ALA A 677 5.10 -14.90 9.76
CA ALA A 677 6.33 -15.26 9.08
C ALA A 677 6.03 -16.00 7.76
N PRO A 678 6.85 -15.80 6.71
CA PRO A 678 6.73 -16.56 5.47
C PRO A 678 7.29 -17.97 5.64
N VAL A 679 6.55 -18.97 5.16
CA VAL A 679 7.03 -20.33 4.90
C VAL A 679 7.04 -20.54 3.39
N ILE A 680 8.21 -20.82 2.82
CA ILE A 680 8.38 -21.14 1.40
C ILE A 680 7.95 -22.58 1.18
N VAL A 681 7.12 -22.86 0.18
CA VAL A 681 6.63 -24.21 -0.13
C VAL A 681 7.22 -24.67 -1.46
N THR A 682 7.93 -25.80 -1.46
CA THR A 682 8.17 -26.56 -2.68
C THR A 682 7.03 -27.55 -2.89
N HIS A 683 6.29 -27.37 -3.99
CA HIS A 683 5.06 -28.11 -4.27
C HIS A 683 5.29 -29.55 -4.69
N GLY A 684 4.40 -30.47 -4.30
CA GLY A 684 4.41 -31.86 -4.76
C GLY A 684 3.92 -31.99 -6.21
N VAL A 685 4.16 -33.16 -6.85
CA VAL A 685 3.74 -33.43 -8.25
C VAL A 685 2.23 -33.20 -8.44
N ASN A 686 1.44 -33.53 -7.42
CA ASN A 686 -0.02 -33.52 -7.45
C ASN A 686 -0.64 -32.14 -7.16
N ASP A 687 0.16 -31.13 -6.80
CA ASP A 687 -0.33 -29.76 -6.56
C ASP A 687 -0.72 -29.03 -7.87
N GLY A 688 -0.42 -29.63 -9.03
CA GLY A 688 -0.88 -29.20 -10.35
C GLY A 688 0.03 -28.21 -11.08
N GLY A 689 -0.14 -28.13 -12.40
CA GLY A 689 0.61 -27.24 -13.28
C GLY A 689 2.12 -27.51 -13.28
N ASP A 690 2.92 -26.44 -13.35
CA ASP A 690 4.38 -26.45 -13.28
C ASP A 690 4.91 -26.02 -11.90
N LEU A 691 4.04 -26.04 -10.87
CA LEU A 691 4.36 -25.51 -9.54
C LEU A 691 5.53 -26.24 -8.88
N ALA A 692 5.54 -27.58 -8.96
CA ALA A 692 6.59 -28.40 -8.39
C ALA A 692 7.95 -28.03 -9.00
N GLU A 693 8.07 -28.10 -10.33
CA GLU A 693 9.31 -27.78 -11.05
C GLU A 693 9.83 -26.37 -10.71
N LYS A 694 8.97 -25.36 -10.80
CA LYS A 694 9.35 -23.96 -10.57
C LYS A 694 9.72 -23.66 -9.13
N SER A 695 8.95 -24.17 -8.16
CA SER A 695 9.25 -23.96 -6.74
C SER A 695 10.58 -24.62 -6.34
N HIS A 696 10.83 -25.86 -6.78
CA HIS A 696 12.08 -26.55 -6.55
C HIS A 696 13.27 -25.85 -7.22
N ALA A 697 13.12 -25.37 -8.46
CA ALA A 697 14.17 -24.62 -9.15
C ALA A 697 14.57 -23.34 -8.40
N LEU A 698 13.60 -22.58 -7.90
CA LEU A 698 13.86 -21.36 -7.14
C LEU A 698 14.48 -21.63 -5.77
N VAL A 699 14.10 -22.72 -5.09
CA VAL A 699 14.72 -23.11 -3.82
C VAL A 699 16.16 -23.60 -4.03
N ARG A 700 16.45 -24.38 -5.08
CA ARG A 700 17.83 -24.74 -5.44
C ARG A 700 18.70 -23.52 -5.77
N ARG A 701 18.11 -22.52 -6.44
CA ARG A 701 18.76 -21.22 -6.67
C ARG A 701 19.04 -20.51 -5.34
N LEU A 702 18.07 -20.48 -4.43
CA LEU A 702 18.24 -19.89 -3.09
C LEU A 702 19.35 -20.58 -2.31
N GLU A 703 19.50 -21.91 -2.36
CA GLU A 703 20.55 -22.67 -1.67
C GLU A 703 21.96 -22.23 -2.09
N THR A 704 22.14 -21.89 -3.36
CA THR A 704 23.46 -21.57 -3.95
C THR A 704 23.79 -20.07 -3.94
N GLU A 705 22.79 -19.19 -3.92
CA GLU A 705 23.00 -17.73 -3.89
C GLU A 705 23.28 -17.22 -2.46
N TYR A 706 24.48 -16.71 -2.20
CA TYR A 706 24.79 -15.98 -0.97
C TYR A 706 25.58 -14.67 -1.23
N PRO A 707 25.03 -13.49 -0.84
CA PRO A 707 23.68 -13.29 -0.33
C PRO A 707 22.61 -13.57 -1.42
N PRO A 708 21.39 -14.01 -1.06
CA PRO A 708 20.33 -14.28 -2.04
C PRO A 708 20.02 -13.07 -2.91
N HIS A 709 19.83 -13.27 -4.21
CA HIS A 709 19.48 -12.18 -5.11
C HIS A 709 18.05 -11.69 -4.84
N ARG A 710 17.82 -10.37 -4.94
CA ARG A 710 16.49 -9.78 -4.67
C ARG A 710 15.39 -10.34 -5.57
N LEU A 711 15.72 -10.68 -6.82
CA LEU A 711 14.78 -11.29 -7.76
C LEU A 711 14.31 -12.68 -7.27
N THR A 712 15.25 -13.53 -6.84
CA THR A 712 14.97 -14.86 -6.28
C THR A 712 14.00 -14.75 -5.11
N LEU A 713 14.27 -13.84 -4.17
CA LEU A 713 13.41 -13.61 -3.02
C LEU A 713 12.00 -13.14 -3.40
N ARG A 714 11.86 -12.29 -4.42
CA ARG A 714 10.54 -11.86 -4.93
C ARG A 714 9.77 -13.00 -5.59
N LEU A 715 10.44 -13.80 -6.42
CA LEU A 715 9.82 -14.95 -7.09
C LEU A 715 9.30 -15.98 -6.09
N LEU A 716 10.07 -16.23 -5.02
CA LEU A 716 9.68 -17.14 -3.93
C LEU A 716 8.44 -16.67 -3.15
N GLN A 717 8.09 -15.38 -3.16
CA GLN A 717 6.84 -14.91 -2.54
C GLN A 717 5.59 -15.52 -3.20
N GLY A 718 5.66 -15.84 -4.50
CA GLY A 718 4.59 -16.55 -5.21
C GLY A 718 4.37 -18.00 -4.72
N PHE A 719 5.34 -18.54 -3.99
CA PHE A 719 5.37 -19.88 -3.41
C PHE A 719 5.41 -19.86 -1.86
N SER A 720 5.16 -18.71 -1.24
CA SER A 720 5.19 -18.56 0.22
C SER A 720 3.80 -18.44 0.82
N VAL A 721 3.62 -19.01 2.02
CA VAL A 721 2.42 -18.88 2.85
C VAL A 721 2.78 -18.17 4.15
N GLN A 722 1.99 -17.15 4.53
CA GLN A 722 2.17 -16.45 5.80
C GLN A 722 1.52 -17.23 6.94
N VAL A 723 2.30 -17.53 7.98
CA VAL A 723 1.87 -18.28 9.17
C VAL A 723 2.16 -17.50 10.44
N TYR A 724 1.36 -17.68 11.49
CA TYR A 724 1.64 -17.05 12.78
C TYR A 724 2.85 -17.70 13.47
N PRO A 725 3.58 -17.00 14.36
CA PRO A 725 4.73 -17.56 15.06
C PRO A 725 4.46 -18.90 15.75
N TYR A 726 3.31 -19.05 16.41
CA TYR A 726 2.94 -20.32 17.05
C TYR A 726 2.69 -21.46 16.05
N GLU A 727 2.25 -21.15 14.83
CA GLU A 727 2.07 -22.13 13.74
C GLU A 727 3.42 -22.52 13.16
N LEU A 728 4.33 -21.55 13.01
CA LEU A 728 5.70 -21.80 12.57
C LEU A 728 6.41 -22.74 13.53
N GLU A 729 6.30 -22.50 14.84
CA GLU A 729 6.88 -23.40 15.86
C GLU A 729 6.28 -24.80 15.81
N ARG A 730 4.96 -24.94 15.55
CA ARG A 730 4.34 -26.26 15.34
C ARG A 730 4.88 -26.97 14.09
N LEU A 731 5.05 -26.25 12.99
CA LEU A 731 5.63 -26.79 11.76
C LEU A 731 7.10 -27.22 11.96
N ARG A 732 7.89 -26.42 12.70
CA ARG A 732 9.27 -26.77 13.07
C ARG A 732 9.33 -28.01 13.96
N ALA A 733 8.46 -28.09 14.96
CA ALA A 733 8.38 -29.24 15.86
C ALA A 733 7.97 -30.54 15.15
N ALA A 734 7.24 -30.45 14.03
CA ALA A 734 6.89 -31.60 13.19
C ALA A 734 8.05 -32.10 12.31
N GLY A 735 9.18 -31.38 12.25
CA GLY A 735 10.37 -31.78 11.48
C GLY A 735 10.27 -31.56 9.96
N ASN A 736 9.23 -30.88 9.48
CA ASN A 736 8.98 -30.71 8.04
C ASN A 736 9.55 -29.42 7.44
N LEU A 737 10.14 -28.55 8.28
CA LEU A 737 10.78 -27.31 7.83
C LEU A 737 12.30 -27.44 7.83
N GLU A 738 12.91 -27.10 6.70
CA GLU A 738 14.34 -26.85 6.58
C GLU A 738 14.62 -25.35 6.65
N ARG A 739 15.69 -24.96 7.36
CA ARG A 739 16.08 -23.56 7.49
C ARG A 739 17.30 -23.24 6.63
N LEU A 740 17.09 -22.59 5.49
CA LEU A 740 18.15 -22.14 4.59
C LEU A 740 18.73 -20.80 5.03
N HIS A 741 20.06 -20.65 4.91
CA HIS A 741 20.84 -19.45 5.30
C HIS A 741 20.57 -18.93 6.72
N GLY A 742 20.05 -19.78 7.60
CA GLY A 742 19.66 -19.39 8.96
C GLY A 742 18.45 -18.46 9.05
N CYS A 743 17.72 -18.18 7.97
CA CYS A 743 16.61 -17.21 7.99
C CYS A 743 15.41 -17.51 7.10
N PHE A 744 15.48 -18.52 6.22
CA PHE A 744 14.36 -18.90 5.36
C PHE A 744 13.82 -20.28 5.78
N ASP A 745 12.58 -20.33 6.27
CA ASP A 745 11.89 -21.58 6.57
C ASP A 745 11.24 -22.14 5.28
N VAL A 746 11.66 -23.35 4.88
CA VAL A 746 11.24 -24.02 3.63
C VAL A 746 10.57 -25.36 3.97
N LEU A 747 9.37 -25.57 3.43
CA LEU A 747 8.63 -26.83 3.48
C LEU A 747 8.93 -27.63 2.21
N ARG A 748 9.63 -28.76 2.34
CA ARG A 748 10.06 -29.58 1.20
C ARG A 748 9.01 -30.56 0.71
N ASN A 749 9.03 -30.82 -0.60
CA ASN A 749 8.33 -31.89 -1.29
C ASN A 749 6.82 -32.00 -1.00
N GLY A 750 6.14 -30.89 -0.72
CA GLY A 750 4.71 -30.90 -0.39
C GLY A 750 4.36 -31.50 0.98
N ALA A 751 5.33 -31.93 1.80
CA ALA A 751 5.05 -32.50 3.12
C ALA A 751 4.28 -31.49 4.00
N GLY A 752 3.10 -31.87 4.52
CA GLY A 752 2.23 -30.93 5.26
C GLY A 752 1.53 -29.88 4.39
N TYR A 753 1.49 -30.05 3.06
CA TYR A 753 0.72 -29.25 2.11
C TYR A 753 -0.29 -30.15 1.38
N ASP A 754 -1.56 -29.76 1.36
CA ASP A 754 -2.64 -30.52 0.70
C ASP A 754 -3.02 -29.83 -0.62
N PRO A 755 -3.11 -30.55 -1.76
CA PRO A 755 -3.47 -29.97 -3.06
C PRO A 755 -4.85 -29.29 -3.09
N LYS A 756 -5.75 -29.62 -2.17
CA LYS A 756 -7.09 -29.00 -2.08
C LYS A 756 -7.19 -27.99 -0.95
N LEU A 757 -6.48 -28.18 0.17
CA LEU A 757 -6.60 -27.31 1.35
C LEU A 757 -5.46 -26.28 1.51
N GLY A 758 -4.31 -26.50 0.88
CA GLY A 758 -3.07 -25.76 1.08
C GLY A 758 -2.29 -26.23 2.32
N LEU A 759 -1.50 -25.34 2.92
CA LEU A 759 -0.66 -25.63 4.08
C LEU A 759 -1.46 -26.09 5.30
N LEU A 760 -1.13 -27.28 5.82
CA LEU A 760 -1.78 -27.94 6.96
C LEU A 760 -1.06 -27.64 8.29
N VAL A 761 -1.31 -26.46 8.86
CA VAL A 761 -0.69 -26.08 10.15
C VAL A 761 -1.20 -26.89 11.36
N ASP A 762 -2.40 -27.48 11.26
CA ASP A 762 -3.02 -28.23 12.35
C ASP A 762 -2.69 -29.73 12.34
N ASP A 763 -2.30 -30.24 11.18
CA ASP A 763 -1.83 -31.61 10.96
C ASP A 763 -0.54 -31.56 10.12
N PRO A 764 0.54 -31.00 10.70
CA PRO A 764 1.75 -30.73 9.94
C PRO A 764 2.46 -32.01 9.53
N THR A 765 2.20 -33.15 10.20
CA THR A 765 2.86 -34.45 9.98
C THR A 765 2.33 -35.26 8.80
N ARG A 766 1.27 -34.80 8.12
CA ARG A 766 0.69 -35.52 6.99
C ARG A 766 1.69 -35.60 5.83
N GLN A 767 2.03 -36.83 5.44
CA GLN A 767 2.84 -37.17 4.27
C GLN A 767 2.10 -38.23 3.46
N THR A 768 1.99 -38.02 2.16
CA THR A 768 1.54 -39.05 1.21
C THR A 768 2.75 -39.78 0.63
N PRO A 769 2.64 -41.05 0.22
CA PRO A 769 3.75 -41.78 -0.39
C PRO A 769 4.33 -41.08 -1.62
N GLU A 770 3.53 -40.28 -2.33
CA GLU A 770 3.97 -39.49 -3.49
C GLU A 770 4.84 -38.27 -3.10
N ASP A 771 4.72 -37.75 -1.87
CA ASP A 771 5.54 -36.64 -1.36
C ASP A 771 7.02 -37.05 -1.17
N CYS A 772 7.33 -38.35 -1.23
CA CYS A 772 8.69 -38.90 -1.12
C CYS A 772 9.41 -39.05 -2.47
N LEU A 773 8.81 -38.61 -3.58
CA LEU A 773 9.32 -38.87 -4.94
C LEU A 773 10.28 -37.80 -5.52
N PHE A 774 10.69 -36.78 -4.75
CA PHE A 774 11.59 -35.70 -5.19
C PHE A 774 12.79 -35.44 -4.28
#